data_AF-A0A1H7REE3-F1
#
_entry.id   AF-A0A1H7REE3-F1
#
_cell.length_a   1.000
_cell.length_b   1.000
_cell.length_c   1.000
_cell.angle_alpha   90.00
_cell.angle_beta   90.00
_cell.angle_gamma   90.00
#
_symmetry.space_group_name_H-M   'P 1'
#
loop_
_entity.id
_entity.type
_entity.pdbx_description
1 polymer ?
#
loop_
_entity_poly.entity_id
_entity_poly.type
_entity_poly.pdbx_seq_one_letter_code
_entity_poly.pdbx_strand_id
1 'polypeptide(L)'
;MSLLFPRLLAAQAAPLFHEYRDLSVDELSARSTTTHEAAVYVATGGDRVNTAQLRNLRDSVVDLARRSGFPHAATRGGNTEFDLQLAALLHAETGMVPAEAASRDVWAFLALVLLPDVAYWRYPHPPRDRVLGTDLTRHVFGRLWWRAHLVRDPEAVAPYAALDILGEAAFDQIYARRAALGGSSHMVRAILRVWDRLDLRGVGERDALRDFLKRLLRLAPFVLFDGVEEHALDAELRAVADETVEVLLKAQAKSAETTTSQTPPLPSGTSAADALVSVSRDVRRELRAAMPESRSNGPAAAGSLLPDQPFNVHVADGSSLSGRFAPRLRPGLRSPRFIELYAGCGAQALGLERAGFVPALLVDNKPDACLTISANRPDWPVLCTDVLSLGHDPQQYAHLVDVDLLSAGMPRLKAASAAGDGEERRLLHHTLDLVEQLQPRAIMLENLPDLVESDAFRDDRTDIAERLARAGYSCRWTVVNAADFGVAQNRRSSVIVALREPHGAFAWPEPELAGPPTVGQVLGPSMASRGWIGAAQWAAQADRVGPALVGGSDRRGGADLGPTGSKKAWAALRVDGGSLWDDVPDSDFPADGTPHLTVDQAAAIQALPVNWMLSGGKTSRYRQVGHATPPPVATALGGAIRAALGR
;
A
#
# COMPACT_ATOMS: atom_id res chain seq x y z
N MET A 1 -11.20 -33.51 -16.69
CA MET A 1 -10.05 -33.77 -15.81
C MET A 1 -9.24 -32.49 -15.72
N SER A 2 -8.79 -32.09 -14.52
CA SER A 2 -7.93 -30.92 -14.30
C SER A 2 -6.51 -31.20 -14.79
N LEU A 3 -5.90 -30.26 -15.51
CA LEU A 3 -4.49 -30.36 -15.91
C LEU A 3 -3.60 -29.71 -14.85
N LEU A 4 -2.53 -30.42 -14.46
CA LEU A 4 -1.49 -29.96 -13.56
C LEU A 4 -0.29 -29.50 -14.38
N PHE A 5 0.24 -28.33 -14.06
CA PHE A 5 1.37 -27.73 -14.75
C PHE A 5 2.66 -27.89 -13.94
N PRO A 6 3.83 -27.88 -14.61
CA PRO A 6 5.10 -27.82 -13.90
C PRO A 6 5.21 -26.52 -13.11
N ARG A 7 5.78 -26.62 -11.91
CA ARG A 7 5.99 -25.54 -10.96
C ARG A 7 7.48 -25.29 -10.84
N LEU A 8 7.91 -24.08 -11.18
CA LEU A 8 9.28 -23.64 -10.97
C LEU A 8 9.34 -22.83 -9.68
N LEU A 9 9.87 -23.45 -8.63
CA LEU A 9 9.93 -22.84 -7.30
C LEU A 9 10.77 -21.56 -7.32
N ALA A 10 10.42 -20.60 -6.46
CA ALA A 10 11.04 -19.28 -6.42
C ALA A 10 12.59 -19.29 -6.36
N ALA A 11 13.20 -20.25 -5.65
CA ALA A 11 14.64 -20.39 -5.55
C ALA A 11 15.33 -20.70 -6.90
N GLN A 12 14.60 -21.36 -7.82
CA GLN A 12 15.08 -21.74 -9.15
C GLN A 12 14.63 -20.73 -10.21
N ALA A 13 13.47 -20.12 -10.01
CA ALA A 13 12.96 -19.06 -10.89
C ALA A 13 13.77 -17.75 -10.78
N ALA A 14 14.23 -17.37 -9.58
CA ALA A 14 14.93 -16.10 -9.39
C ALA A 14 16.25 -16.00 -10.18
N PRO A 15 17.15 -17.00 -10.19
CA PRO A 15 18.36 -16.96 -11.02
C PRO A 15 18.07 -16.81 -12.51
N LEU A 16 17.09 -17.56 -13.04
CA LEU A 16 16.68 -17.45 -14.44
C LEU A 16 16.15 -16.05 -14.77
N PHE A 17 15.33 -15.46 -13.90
CA PHE A 17 14.84 -14.09 -14.09
C PHE A 17 15.97 -13.06 -14.17
N HIS A 18 16.98 -13.20 -13.30
CA HIS A 18 18.15 -12.32 -13.31
C HIS A 18 18.96 -12.48 -14.60
N GLU A 19 19.18 -13.72 -15.04
CA GLU A 19 19.88 -14.00 -16.30
C GLU A 19 19.10 -13.46 -17.52
N TYR A 20 17.79 -13.67 -17.56
CA TYR A 20 16.96 -13.38 -18.74
C TYR A 20 16.77 -11.88 -18.97
N ARG A 21 16.98 -11.05 -17.95
CA ARG A 21 16.87 -9.59 -18.04
C ARG A 21 17.87 -8.97 -19.01
N ASP A 22 19.01 -9.62 -19.20
CA ASP A 22 20.11 -9.09 -20.00
C ASP A 22 20.18 -9.75 -21.40
N LEU A 23 19.20 -10.60 -21.74
CA LEU A 23 19.12 -11.31 -23.01
C LEU A 23 18.18 -10.61 -24.00
N SER A 24 18.52 -10.70 -25.28
CA SER A 24 17.62 -10.30 -26.37
C SER A 24 16.45 -11.29 -26.49
N VAL A 25 15.38 -10.83 -27.12
CA VAL A 25 14.19 -11.66 -27.41
C VAL A 25 14.54 -12.92 -28.20
N ASP A 26 15.47 -12.84 -29.15
CA ASP A 26 15.89 -13.99 -29.96
C ASP A 26 16.66 -15.02 -29.11
N GLU A 27 17.53 -14.55 -28.21
CA GLU A 27 18.24 -15.40 -27.25
C GLU A 27 17.28 -16.05 -26.25
N LEU A 28 16.25 -15.33 -25.80
CA LEU A 28 15.18 -15.88 -24.96
C LEU A 28 14.35 -16.92 -25.71
N SER A 29 14.07 -16.69 -26.98
CA SER A 29 13.33 -17.66 -27.81
C SER A 29 14.10 -18.96 -27.95
N ALA A 30 15.42 -18.89 -28.11
CA ALA A 30 16.32 -20.05 -28.16
C ALA A 30 16.41 -20.82 -26.83
N ARG A 31 16.10 -20.17 -25.71
CA ARG A 31 16.10 -20.78 -24.36
C ARG A 31 14.76 -21.40 -23.95
N SER A 32 13.71 -21.18 -24.73
CA SER A 32 12.42 -21.78 -24.44
C SER A 32 12.49 -23.31 -24.49
N THR A 33 11.88 -23.94 -23.50
CA THR A 33 11.77 -25.40 -23.41
C THR A 33 10.48 -25.80 -22.71
N THR A 34 10.15 -27.07 -22.77
CA THR A 34 8.95 -27.66 -22.14
C THR A 34 9.23 -28.33 -20.80
N THR A 35 10.49 -28.37 -20.37
CA THR A 35 10.93 -29.07 -19.15
C THR A 35 12.05 -28.32 -18.47
N HIS A 36 12.07 -28.34 -17.15
CA HIS A 36 13.17 -27.84 -16.33
C HIS A 36 13.48 -28.87 -15.25
N GLU A 37 14.76 -29.13 -14.98
CA GLU A 37 15.18 -30.21 -14.06
C GLU A 37 14.62 -30.04 -12.64
N ALA A 38 14.51 -28.79 -12.19
CA ALA A 38 13.98 -28.45 -10.87
C ALA A 38 12.46 -28.18 -10.86
N ALA A 39 11.76 -28.39 -11.98
CA ALA A 39 10.31 -28.22 -12.01
C ALA A 39 9.60 -29.42 -11.37
N VAL A 40 8.62 -29.13 -10.51
CA VAL A 40 7.84 -30.15 -9.79
C VAL A 40 6.37 -30.05 -10.15
N TYR A 41 5.59 -31.08 -9.86
CA TYR A 41 4.13 -31.04 -9.96
C TYR A 41 3.52 -31.13 -8.56
N VAL A 42 2.29 -30.64 -8.40
CA VAL A 42 1.53 -30.95 -7.18
C VAL A 42 1.32 -32.46 -7.06
N ALA A 43 1.37 -32.97 -5.83
CA ALA A 43 1.39 -34.40 -5.57
C ALA A 43 0.07 -35.12 -5.93
N THR A 44 -1.05 -34.41 -5.97
CA THR A 44 -2.41 -34.99 -6.14
C THR A 44 -3.34 -34.03 -6.88
N GLY A 45 -4.37 -34.54 -7.57
CA GLY A 45 -5.54 -33.75 -7.98
C GLY A 45 -5.70 -33.41 -9.47
N GLY A 46 -5.05 -34.15 -10.39
CA GLY A 46 -5.23 -33.96 -11.84
C GLY A 46 -4.24 -34.74 -12.69
N ASP A 47 -4.38 -34.63 -14.01
CA ASP A 47 -3.45 -35.20 -14.99
C ASP A 47 -2.32 -34.22 -15.26
N ARG A 48 -1.07 -34.72 -15.32
CA ARG A 48 0.07 -33.86 -15.64
C ARG A 48 0.02 -33.48 -17.12
N VAL A 49 0.16 -32.18 -17.40
CA VAL A 49 0.34 -31.70 -18.77
C VAL A 49 1.60 -32.35 -19.35
N ASN A 50 1.47 -32.93 -20.54
CA ASN A 50 2.57 -33.58 -21.22
C ASN A 50 3.34 -32.58 -22.10
N THR A 51 4.51 -33.01 -22.57
CA THR A 51 5.40 -32.18 -23.38
C THR A 51 4.75 -31.72 -24.70
N ALA A 52 3.91 -32.54 -25.33
CA ALA A 52 3.21 -32.15 -26.55
C ALA A 52 2.17 -31.06 -26.30
N GLN A 53 1.42 -31.14 -25.20
CA GLN A 53 0.48 -30.10 -24.80
C GLN A 53 1.18 -28.77 -24.49
N LEU A 54 2.34 -28.81 -23.82
CA LEU A 54 3.14 -27.60 -23.57
C LEU A 54 3.68 -26.98 -24.86
N ARG A 55 4.15 -27.79 -25.82
CA ARG A 55 4.59 -27.28 -27.14
C ARG A 55 3.43 -26.64 -27.88
N ASN A 56 2.28 -27.30 -27.94
CA ASN A 56 1.10 -26.77 -28.62
C ASN A 56 0.67 -25.43 -28.01
N LEU A 57 0.62 -25.32 -26.68
CA LEU A 57 0.33 -24.07 -25.99
C LEU A 57 1.35 -22.97 -26.37
N ARG A 58 2.64 -23.31 -26.40
CA ARG A 58 3.68 -22.37 -26.82
C ARG A 58 3.46 -21.92 -28.25
N ASP A 59 3.26 -22.84 -29.18
CA ASP A 59 3.08 -22.55 -30.60
C ASP A 59 1.87 -21.62 -30.81
N SER A 60 0.73 -21.92 -30.17
CA SER A 60 -0.46 -21.06 -30.23
C SER A 60 -0.20 -19.64 -29.70
N VAL A 61 0.51 -19.50 -28.58
CA VAL A 61 0.83 -18.20 -27.98
C VAL A 61 1.83 -17.41 -28.84
N VAL A 62 2.85 -18.08 -29.37
CA VAL A 62 3.87 -17.44 -30.23
C VAL A 62 3.26 -17.01 -31.57
N ASP A 63 2.40 -17.84 -32.17
CA ASP A 63 1.67 -17.49 -33.39
C ASP A 63 0.72 -16.33 -33.18
N LEU A 64 0.04 -16.28 -32.04
CA LEU A 64 -0.74 -15.11 -31.63
C LEU A 64 0.15 -13.86 -31.54
N ALA A 65 1.28 -13.95 -30.82
CA ALA A 65 2.21 -12.82 -30.68
C ALA A 65 2.72 -12.31 -32.04
N ARG A 66 3.09 -13.23 -32.95
CA ARG A 66 3.55 -12.88 -34.31
C ARG A 66 2.47 -12.15 -35.10
N ARG A 67 1.22 -12.64 -35.09
CA ARG A 67 0.09 -11.97 -35.75
C ARG A 67 -0.18 -10.58 -35.16
N SER A 68 0.14 -10.37 -33.89
CA SER A 68 0.05 -9.08 -33.20
C SER A 68 1.27 -8.16 -33.39
N GLY A 69 2.26 -8.54 -34.22
CA GLY A 69 3.41 -7.69 -34.56
C GLY A 69 4.70 -7.97 -33.79
N PHE A 70 4.79 -9.10 -33.09
CA PHE A 70 6.02 -9.57 -32.46
C PHE A 70 7.09 -10.02 -33.50
N PRO A 71 8.39 -9.68 -33.37
CA PRO A 71 9.05 -8.84 -32.34
C PRO A 71 9.20 -7.35 -32.68
N HIS A 72 8.82 -6.90 -33.87
CA HIS A 72 9.20 -5.58 -34.39
C HIS A 72 8.16 -4.46 -34.16
N ALA A 73 7.77 -4.32 -32.89
CA ALA A 73 6.94 -3.26 -32.26
C ALA A 73 5.41 -3.37 -32.43
N ALA A 74 4.73 -3.61 -31.31
CA ALA A 74 3.29 -3.41 -31.17
C ALA A 74 2.97 -1.96 -30.73
N THR A 75 1.97 -1.36 -31.36
CA THR A 75 1.42 -0.07 -30.91
C THR A 75 0.67 -0.24 -29.57
N ARG A 76 0.41 0.84 -28.84
CA ARG A 76 -0.33 0.79 -27.57
C ARG A 76 -1.70 0.12 -27.69
N GLY A 77 -2.37 0.31 -28.84
CA GLY A 77 -3.61 -0.39 -29.18
C GLY A 77 -3.41 -1.89 -29.46
N GLY A 78 -2.35 -2.24 -30.19
CA GLY A 78 -1.99 -3.63 -30.48
C GLY A 78 -1.69 -4.48 -29.25
N ASN A 79 -1.09 -3.89 -28.20
CA ASN A 79 -0.86 -4.60 -26.93
C ASN A 79 -2.16 -4.94 -26.19
N THR A 80 -3.17 -4.07 -26.29
CA THR A 80 -4.45 -4.29 -25.62
C THR A 80 -5.21 -5.43 -26.29
N GLU A 81 -5.26 -5.41 -27.62
CA GLU A 81 -5.87 -6.48 -28.43
C GLU A 81 -5.17 -7.82 -28.21
N PHE A 82 -3.83 -7.82 -28.20
CA PHE A 82 -3.03 -9.00 -27.91
C PHE A 82 -3.35 -9.59 -26.53
N ASP A 83 -3.43 -8.76 -25.49
CA ASP A 83 -3.71 -9.23 -24.13
C ASP A 83 -5.12 -9.82 -24.00
N LEU A 84 -6.12 -9.29 -24.72
CA LEU A 84 -7.48 -9.82 -24.76
C LEU A 84 -7.52 -11.21 -25.41
N GLN A 85 -6.90 -11.35 -26.59
CA GLN A 85 -6.82 -12.63 -27.29
C GLN A 85 -6.00 -13.66 -26.50
N LEU A 86 -4.90 -13.22 -25.87
CA LEU A 86 -4.04 -14.07 -25.06
C LEU A 86 -4.75 -14.56 -23.79
N ALA A 87 -5.57 -13.72 -23.15
CA ALA A 87 -6.38 -14.12 -22.00
C ALA A 87 -7.33 -15.28 -22.35
N ALA A 88 -8.08 -15.14 -23.45
CA ALA A 88 -8.98 -16.18 -23.92
C ALA A 88 -8.24 -17.47 -24.30
N LEU A 89 -7.12 -17.36 -25.02
CA LEU A 89 -6.28 -18.49 -25.44
C LEU A 89 -5.73 -19.24 -24.23
N LEU A 90 -5.08 -18.54 -23.29
CA LEU A 90 -4.50 -19.14 -22.09
C LEU A 90 -5.57 -19.88 -21.28
N HIS A 91 -6.74 -19.29 -21.06
CA HIS A 91 -7.79 -19.94 -20.30
C HIS A 91 -8.38 -21.17 -21.05
N ALA A 92 -8.60 -21.06 -22.35
CA ALA A 92 -9.16 -22.14 -23.16
C ALA A 92 -8.21 -23.34 -23.32
N GLU A 93 -6.92 -23.09 -23.55
CA GLU A 93 -5.96 -24.15 -23.89
C GLU A 93 -5.27 -24.78 -22.68
N THR A 94 -5.15 -24.06 -21.56
CA THR A 94 -4.44 -24.61 -20.39
C THR A 94 -5.25 -25.64 -19.62
N GLY A 95 -6.58 -25.56 -19.61
CA GLY A 95 -7.42 -26.49 -18.84
C GLY A 95 -7.12 -26.51 -17.33
N MET A 96 -6.46 -25.48 -16.81
CA MET A 96 -6.16 -25.33 -15.38
C MET A 96 -7.46 -25.14 -14.60
N VAL A 97 -7.50 -25.68 -13.39
CA VAL A 97 -8.51 -25.29 -12.40
C VAL A 97 -8.02 -24.08 -11.60
N PRO A 98 -8.92 -23.29 -10.97
CA PRO A 98 -8.54 -22.11 -10.19
C PRO A 98 -7.48 -22.38 -9.11
N ALA A 99 -7.50 -23.57 -8.50
CA ALA A 99 -6.51 -23.98 -7.51
C ALA A 99 -5.10 -24.12 -8.10
N GLU A 100 -4.99 -24.63 -9.33
CA GLU A 100 -3.70 -24.75 -10.03
C GLU A 100 -3.22 -23.37 -10.52
N ALA A 101 -4.12 -22.58 -11.11
CA ALA A 101 -3.85 -21.22 -11.53
C ALA A 101 -3.58 -20.23 -10.36
N ALA A 102 -3.87 -20.61 -9.12
CA ALA A 102 -3.48 -19.83 -7.94
C ALA A 102 -2.01 -20.03 -7.55
N SER A 103 -1.35 -21.08 -8.06
CA SER A 103 0.05 -21.36 -7.78
C SER A 103 0.96 -20.43 -8.57
N ARG A 104 1.75 -19.62 -7.85
CA ARG A 104 2.70 -18.65 -8.44
C ARG A 104 3.80 -19.34 -9.26
N ASP A 105 4.21 -20.53 -8.82
CA ASP A 105 5.30 -21.29 -9.42
C ASP A 105 4.94 -21.83 -10.81
N VAL A 106 3.65 -22.07 -11.10
CA VAL A 106 3.17 -22.41 -12.45
C VAL A 106 3.42 -21.25 -13.39
N TRP A 107 3.11 -20.03 -12.95
CA TRP A 107 3.27 -18.84 -13.77
C TRP A 107 4.73 -18.48 -13.98
N ALA A 108 5.57 -18.66 -12.97
CA ALA A 108 7.02 -18.54 -13.10
C ALA A 108 7.58 -19.55 -14.12
N PHE A 109 7.12 -20.81 -14.11
CA PHE A 109 7.48 -21.79 -15.12
C PHE A 109 7.06 -21.34 -16.52
N LEU A 110 5.81 -20.90 -16.69
CA LEU A 110 5.34 -20.42 -17.99
C LEU A 110 6.13 -19.21 -18.48
N ALA A 111 6.49 -18.26 -17.61
CA ALA A 111 7.19 -17.05 -17.99
C ALA A 111 8.71 -17.19 -18.17
N LEU A 112 9.36 -18.16 -17.51
CA LEU A 112 10.82 -18.33 -17.58
C LEU A 112 11.25 -19.59 -18.34
N VAL A 113 10.36 -20.55 -18.56
CA VAL A 113 10.73 -21.82 -19.22
C VAL A 113 9.98 -21.95 -20.53
N LEU A 114 8.66 -21.80 -20.51
CA LEU A 114 7.85 -22.07 -21.70
C LEU A 114 7.79 -20.87 -22.66
N LEU A 115 7.58 -19.66 -22.16
CA LEU A 115 7.28 -18.45 -22.95
C LEU A 115 8.17 -17.23 -22.59
N PRO A 116 9.49 -17.40 -22.40
CA PRO A 116 10.35 -16.29 -21.97
C PRO A 116 10.45 -15.16 -22.99
N ASP A 117 10.49 -15.49 -24.28
CA ASP A 117 10.47 -14.53 -25.37
C ASP A 117 9.19 -13.68 -25.38
N VAL A 118 8.02 -14.30 -25.22
CA VAL A 118 6.74 -13.58 -25.20
C VAL A 118 6.61 -12.71 -23.94
N ALA A 119 7.05 -13.22 -22.79
CA ALA A 119 7.00 -12.49 -21.52
C ALA A 119 7.84 -11.19 -21.55
N TYR A 120 9.10 -11.31 -21.97
CA TYR A 120 10.03 -10.19 -22.04
C TYR A 120 9.80 -9.31 -23.26
N TRP A 121 9.13 -9.80 -24.30
CA TRP A 121 8.66 -8.89 -25.33
C TRP A 121 7.53 -7.99 -24.87
N ARG A 122 6.50 -8.61 -24.28
CA ARG A 122 5.32 -7.88 -23.82
C ARG A 122 5.73 -6.81 -22.80
N TYR A 123 6.80 -7.07 -22.05
CA TYR A 123 7.45 -6.15 -21.13
C TYR A 123 8.98 -6.22 -21.28
N PRO A 124 9.61 -5.35 -22.10
CA PRO A 124 11.06 -5.37 -22.39
C PRO A 124 12.00 -5.37 -21.18
N HIS A 125 11.56 -4.80 -20.06
CA HIS A 125 12.29 -4.79 -18.80
C HIS A 125 11.29 -5.07 -17.67
N PRO A 126 10.79 -6.31 -17.55
CA PRO A 126 9.70 -6.60 -16.65
C PRO A 126 10.20 -6.53 -15.20
N PRO A 127 9.49 -5.82 -14.30
CA PRO A 127 9.76 -5.94 -12.88
C PRO A 127 9.48 -7.37 -12.38
N ARG A 128 10.07 -7.72 -11.23
CA ARG A 128 10.06 -9.07 -10.66
C ARG A 128 8.67 -9.69 -10.56
N ASP A 129 7.67 -8.90 -10.19
CA ASP A 129 6.27 -9.31 -10.03
C ASP A 129 5.59 -9.71 -11.34
N ARG A 130 6.05 -9.18 -12.48
CA ARG A 130 5.51 -9.51 -13.80
C ARG A 130 5.96 -10.89 -14.29
N VAL A 131 7.03 -11.48 -13.74
CA VAL A 131 7.60 -12.76 -14.21
C VAL A 131 7.64 -13.84 -13.12
N LEU A 132 8.01 -13.51 -11.87
CA LEU A 132 8.13 -14.51 -10.80
C LEU A 132 6.81 -14.85 -10.10
N GLY A 133 5.72 -14.15 -10.46
CA GLY A 133 4.40 -14.41 -9.91
C GLY A 133 4.25 -13.99 -8.45
N THR A 134 5.11 -13.12 -7.92
CA THR A 134 4.99 -12.60 -6.53
C THR A 134 3.65 -11.88 -6.30
N ASP A 135 3.07 -11.32 -7.37
CA ASP A 135 1.72 -10.76 -7.41
C ASP A 135 1.02 -11.21 -8.71
N LEU A 136 0.03 -12.11 -8.60
CA LEU A 136 -0.71 -12.63 -9.76
C LEU A 136 -1.58 -11.56 -10.44
N THR A 137 -1.92 -10.48 -9.75
CA THR A 137 -2.65 -9.35 -10.36
C THR A 137 -1.76 -8.59 -11.36
N ARG A 138 -0.44 -8.75 -11.26
CA ARG A 138 0.54 -8.09 -12.14
C ARG A 138 1.31 -9.06 -13.01
N HIS A 139 1.31 -10.36 -12.72
CA HIS A 139 2.05 -11.36 -13.50
C HIS A 139 1.64 -11.44 -14.98
N VAL A 140 2.58 -11.36 -15.93
CA VAL A 140 2.38 -11.23 -17.39
C VAL A 140 1.25 -12.11 -17.94
N PHE A 141 1.22 -13.41 -17.61
CA PHE A 141 0.20 -14.37 -18.03
C PHE A 141 -0.91 -14.61 -16.99
N GLY A 142 -0.54 -14.88 -15.73
CA GLY A 142 -1.50 -15.15 -14.64
C GLY A 142 -2.63 -14.14 -14.51
N ARG A 143 -2.38 -12.83 -14.65
CA ARG A 143 -3.46 -11.83 -14.61
C ARG A 143 -4.47 -12.02 -15.74
N LEU A 144 -3.99 -12.36 -16.93
CA LEU A 144 -4.83 -12.56 -18.12
C LEU A 144 -5.70 -13.80 -17.96
N TRP A 145 -5.13 -14.89 -17.45
CA TRP A 145 -5.88 -16.12 -17.18
C TRP A 145 -6.99 -15.89 -16.15
N TRP A 146 -6.68 -15.22 -15.02
CA TRP A 146 -7.69 -14.92 -13.99
C TRP A 146 -8.78 -13.99 -14.50
N ARG A 147 -8.43 -13.01 -15.34
CA ARG A 147 -9.42 -12.16 -16.00
C ARG A 147 -10.35 -12.98 -16.89
N ALA A 148 -9.81 -13.84 -17.77
CA ALA A 148 -10.62 -14.72 -18.61
C ALA A 148 -11.49 -15.69 -17.78
N HIS A 149 -10.95 -16.25 -16.70
CA HIS A 149 -11.69 -17.16 -15.81
C HIS A 149 -12.92 -16.49 -15.17
N LEU A 150 -12.75 -15.27 -14.67
CA LEU A 150 -13.80 -14.55 -13.94
C LEU A 150 -14.91 -14.05 -14.86
N VAL A 151 -14.61 -13.77 -16.12
CA VAL A 151 -15.60 -13.27 -17.08
C VAL A 151 -16.19 -14.36 -17.96
N ARG A 152 -15.62 -15.56 -17.98
CA ARG A 152 -16.07 -16.65 -18.86
C ARG A 152 -17.52 -17.00 -18.59
N ASP A 153 -18.31 -17.00 -19.66
CA ASP A 153 -19.67 -17.53 -19.67
C ASP A 153 -19.73 -18.83 -20.50
N PRO A 154 -19.84 -20.01 -19.88
CA PRO A 154 -19.89 -21.27 -20.61
C PRO A 154 -21.13 -21.42 -21.51
N GLU A 155 -22.22 -20.71 -21.21
CA GLU A 155 -23.49 -20.83 -21.94
C GLU A 155 -23.58 -19.85 -23.12
N ALA A 156 -22.68 -18.87 -23.20
CA ALA A 156 -22.66 -17.87 -24.27
C ALA A 156 -22.02 -18.42 -25.56
N VAL A 157 -22.53 -17.99 -26.72
CA VAL A 157 -21.94 -18.31 -28.04
C VAL A 157 -20.48 -17.84 -28.15
N ALA A 158 -20.16 -16.71 -27.52
CA ALA A 158 -18.81 -16.19 -27.39
C ALA A 158 -18.41 -16.13 -25.90
N PRO A 159 -17.83 -17.20 -25.33
CA PRO A 159 -17.64 -17.35 -23.89
C PRO A 159 -16.80 -16.27 -23.21
N TYR A 160 -15.98 -15.54 -23.97
CA TYR A 160 -15.06 -14.52 -23.45
C TYR A 160 -15.41 -13.09 -23.89
N ALA A 161 -16.57 -12.87 -24.52
CA ALA A 161 -16.96 -11.54 -25.05
C ALA A 161 -16.93 -10.43 -23.99
N ALA A 162 -17.15 -10.78 -22.72
CA ALA A 162 -17.09 -9.84 -21.60
C ALA A 162 -15.69 -9.28 -21.31
N LEU A 163 -14.63 -9.83 -21.92
CA LEU A 163 -13.29 -9.24 -21.86
C LEU A 163 -13.25 -7.83 -22.48
N ASP A 164 -14.14 -7.52 -23.42
CA ASP A 164 -14.13 -6.26 -24.18
C ASP A 164 -14.89 -5.12 -23.47
N ILE A 165 -15.68 -5.44 -22.45
CA ILE A 165 -16.56 -4.47 -21.75
C ILE A 165 -15.75 -3.44 -20.95
N LEU A 166 -14.72 -3.91 -20.24
CA LEU A 166 -13.84 -3.06 -19.42
C LEU A 166 -12.40 -3.22 -19.85
N GLY A 167 -11.69 -2.11 -20.02
CA GLY A 167 -10.24 -2.11 -20.20
C GLY A 167 -9.49 -2.71 -19.01
N GLU A 168 -8.25 -3.14 -19.23
CA GLU A 168 -7.41 -3.82 -18.22
C GLU A 168 -7.34 -3.06 -16.89
N ALA A 169 -7.06 -1.76 -16.91
CA ALA A 169 -6.94 -0.93 -15.71
C ALA A 169 -8.27 -0.77 -14.93
N ALA A 170 -9.41 -0.93 -15.60
CA ALA A 170 -10.72 -0.93 -14.94
C ALA A 170 -11.01 -2.29 -14.30
N PHE A 171 -10.73 -3.38 -15.03
CA PHE A 171 -10.86 -4.73 -14.50
C PHE A 171 -9.94 -4.99 -13.29
N ASP A 172 -8.71 -4.49 -13.32
CA ASP A 172 -7.76 -4.60 -12.20
C ASP A 172 -8.33 -4.00 -10.91
N GLN A 173 -9.17 -2.97 -10.99
CA GLN A 173 -9.85 -2.40 -9.81
C GLN A 173 -10.87 -3.39 -9.23
N ILE A 174 -11.58 -4.14 -10.06
CA ILE A 174 -12.51 -5.19 -9.60
C ILE A 174 -11.69 -6.34 -8.99
N TYR A 175 -10.67 -6.82 -9.72
CA TYR A 175 -9.88 -7.98 -9.32
C TYR A 175 -9.06 -7.75 -8.04
N ALA A 176 -8.54 -6.54 -7.83
CA ALA A 176 -7.85 -6.17 -6.59
C ALA A 176 -8.73 -6.32 -5.33
N ARG A 177 -10.05 -6.41 -5.47
CA ARG A 177 -11.03 -6.62 -4.38
C ARG A 177 -11.46 -8.09 -4.27
N ARG A 178 -10.52 -9.02 -4.50
CA ARG A 178 -10.77 -10.47 -4.64
C ARG A 178 -11.59 -11.08 -3.50
N ALA A 179 -11.33 -10.68 -2.26
CA ALA A 179 -11.98 -11.27 -1.08
C ALA A 179 -13.48 -10.94 -0.98
N ALA A 180 -13.91 -9.82 -1.57
CA ALA A 180 -15.28 -9.32 -1.41
C ALA A 180 -16.07 -9.28 -2.72
N LEU A 181 -15.44 -8.99 -3.86
CA LEU A 181 -16.11 -8.80 -5.15
C LEU A 181 -15.41 -9.55 -6.29
N GLY A 182 -14.09 -9.39 -6.41
CA GLY A 182 -13.31 -9.83 -7.57
C GLY A 182 -12.93 -11.31 -7.61
N GLY A 183 -13.36 -12.10 -6.62
CA GLY A 183 -13.05 -13.53 -6.51
C GLY A 183 -14.13 -14.45 -7.06
N SER A 184 -15.33 -13.92 -7.34
CA SER A 184 -16.49 -14.68 -7.80
C SER A 184 -16.83 -14.34 -9.24
N SER A 185 -16.89 -15.36 -10.12
CA SER A 185 -17.35 -15.17 -11.49
C SER A 185 -18.82 -14.75 -11.57
N HIS A 186 -19.65 -15.11 -10.59
CA HIS A 186 -21.05 -14.67 -10.52
C HIS A 186 -21.13 -13.16 -10.35
N MET A 187 -20.46 -12.64 -9.33
CA MET A 187 -20.37 -11.20 -9.04
C MET A 187 -19.71 -10.42 -10.18
N VAL A 188 -18.56 -10.88 -10.68
CA VAL A 188 -17.82 -10.16 -11.73
C VAL A 188 -18.64 -10.07 -13.02
N ARG A 189 -19.32 -11.15 -13.43
CA ARG A 189 -20.19 -11.12 -14.62
C ARG A 189 -21.39 -10.19 -14.43
N ALA A 190 -22.00 -10.16 -13.25
CA ALA A 190 -23.10 -9.24 -12.95
C ALA A 190 -22.64 -7.78 -13.00
N ILE A 191 -21.48 -7.45 -12.42
CA ILE A 191 -20.84 -6.14 -12.53
C ILE A 191 -20.68 -5.74 -14.00
N LEU A 192 -20.12 -6.63 -14.83
CA LEU A 192 -19.87 -6.34 -16.24
C LEU A 192 -21.16 -6.15 -17.03
N ARG A 193 -22.19 -6.98 -16.83
CA ARG A 193 -23.50 -6.83 -17.50
C ARG A 193 -24.20 -5.52 -17.13
N VAL A 194 -24.13 -5.11 -15.87
CA VAL A 194 -24.67 -3.83 -15.43
C VAL A 194 -23.87 -2.69 -16.02
N TRP A 195 -22.54 -2.79 -15.98
CA TRP A 195 -21.63 -1.75 -16.49
C TRP A 195 -21.78 -1.50 -17.99
N ASP A 196 -21.86 -2.57 -18.80
CA ASP A 196 -22.02 -2.50 -20.26
C ASP A 196 -23.28 -1.72 -20.69
N ARG A 197 -24.31 -1.73 -19.83
CA ARG A 197 -25.60 -1.10 -20.09
C ARG A 197 -25.82 0.19 -19.28
N LEU A 198 -24.79 0.68 -18.59
CA LEU A 198 -24.89 1.85 -17.72
C LEU A 198 -24.68 3.13 -18.54
N ASP A 199 -25.65 4.05 -18.48
CA ASP A 199 -25.48 5.39 -19.03
C ASP A 199 -24.77 6.30 -18.02
N LEU A 200 -23.50 6.58 -18.28
CA LEU A 200 -22.67 7.43 -17.42
C LEU A 200 -23.06 8.91 -17.46
N ARG A 201 -23.90 9.36 -18.40
CA ARG A 201 -24.43 10.75 -18.47
C ARG A 201 -23.35 11.85 -18.38
N GLY A 202 -22.15 11.56 -18.90
CA GLY A 202 -21.01 12.50 -18.87
C GLY A 202 -20.10 12.41 -17.63
N VAL A 203 -20.41 11.51 -16.68
CA VAL A 203 -19.50 11.18 -15.57
C VAL A 203 -18.29 10.40 -16.10
N GLY A 204 -17.09 10.71 -15.58
CA GLY A 204 -15.88 10.00 -15.96
C GLY A 204 -15.94 8.53 -15.54
N GLU A 205 -15.75 7.61 -16.50
CA GLU A 205 -15.85 6.15 -16.33
C GLU A 205 -15.03 5.63 -15.13
N ARG A 206 -13.80 6.12 -14.98
CA ARG A 206 -12.91 5.70 -13.87
C ARG A 206 -13.44 6.12 -12.50
N ASP A 207 -14.08 7.27 -12.39
CA ASP A 207 -14.60 7.78 -11.12
C ASP A 207 -15.94 7.14 -10.77
N ALA A 208 -16.79 6.94 -11.78
CA ALA A 208 -18.00 6.13 -11.65
C ALA A 208 -17.67 4.71 -11.19
N LEU A 209 -16.72 4.02 -11.83
CA LEU A 209 -16.38 2.64 -11.47
C LEU A 209 -15.84 2.55 -10.04
N ARG A 210 -15.02 3.53 -9.65
CA ARG A 210 -14.47 3.60 -8.30
C ARG A 210 -15.55 3.81 -7.24
N ASP A 211 -16.50 4.72 -7.49
CA ASP A 211 -17.61 4.96 -6.56
C ASP A 211 -18.56 3.76 -6.49
N PHE A 212 -18.93 3.20 -7.65
CA PHE A 212 -19.75 2.01 -7.76
C PHE A 212 -19.17 0.84 -6.95
N LEU A 213 -17.89 0.51 -7.18
CA LEU A 213 -17.22 -0.57 -6.43
C LEU A 213 -17.10 -0.27 -4.93
N LYS A 214 -16.94 1.00 -4.53
CA LYS A 214 -16.95 1.37 -3.10
C LYS A 214 -18.30 1.10 -2.46
N ARG A 215 -19.41 1.38 -3.16
CA ARG A 215 -20.76 1.11 -2.67
C ARG A 215 -21.04 -0.38 -2.56
N LEU A 216 -20.66 -1.16 -3.57
CA LEU A 216 -20.75 -2.62 -3.48
C LEU A 216 -19.95 -3.19 -2.31
N LEU A 217 -18.74 -2.67 -2.06
CA LEU A 217 -17.93 -3.07 -0.90
C LEU A 217 -18.61 -2.76 0.44
N ARG A 218 -19.41 -1.69 0.53
CA ARG A 218 -20.18 -1.37 1.74
C ARG A 218 -21.35 -2.33 1.95
N LEU A 219 -21.89 -2.90 0.87
CA LEU A 219 -22.98 -3.87 0.91
C LEU A 219 -22.51 -5.31 1.15
N ALA A 220 -21.28 -5.65 0.73
CA ALA A 220 -20.72 -7.01 0.82
C ALA A 220 -20.80 -7.68 2.20
N PRO A 221 -20.68 -6.97 3.35
CA PRO A 221 -20.88 -7.60 4.66
C PRO A 221 -22.32 -8.01 4.98
N PHE A 222 -23.30 -7.41 4.30
CA PHE A 222 -24.74 -7.58 4.57
C PHE A 222 -25.42 -8.45 3.51
N VAL A 223 -24.87 -8.47 2.30
CA VAL A 223 -25.42 -9.20 1.16
C VAL A 223 -24.45 -10.30 0.77
N LEU A 224 -24.90 -11.55 0.91
CA LEU A 224 -24.21 -12.69 0.32
C LEU A 224 -24.50 -12.69 -1.18
N PHE A 225 -23.79 -11.88 -1.95
CA PHE A 225 -24.02 -11.69 -3.38
C PHE A 225 -23.96 -12.99 -4.19
N ASP A 226 -23.08 -13.91 -3.80
CA ASP A 226 -22.97 -15.24 -4.41
C ASP A 226 -24.20 -16.13 -4.19
N GLY A 227 -25.05 -15.79 -3.21
CA GLY A 227 -26.32 -16.45 -2.94
C GLY A 227 -27.53 -15.76 -3.56
N VAL A 228 -27.35 -14.64 -4.26
CA VAL A 228 -28.44 -13.90 -4.92
C VAL A 228 -28.59 -14.39 -6.36
N GLU A 229 -29.82 -14.75 -6.74
CA GLU A 229 -30.15 -15.15 -8.11
C GLU A 229 -29.79 -14.08 -9.13
N GLU A 230 -29.35 -14.51 -10.31
CA GLU A 230 -28.71 -13.65 -11.31
C GLU A 230 -29.52 -12.38 -11.65
N HIS A 231 -30.82 -12.53 -11.89
CA HIS A 231 -31.68 -11.39 -12.23
C HIS A 231 -31.86 -10.40 -11.08
N ALA A 232 -31.95 -10.91 -9.85
CA ALA A 232 -32.07 -10.07 -8.65
C ALA A 232 -30.73 -9.35 -8.38
N LEU A 233 -29.60 -10.05 -8.56
CA LEU A 233 -28.28 -9.45 -8.41
C LEU A 233 -28.06 -8.33 -9.43
N ASP A 234 -28.41 -8.55 -10.69
CA ASP A 234 -28.31 -7.52 -11.74
C ASP A 234 -29.17 -6.29 -11.41
N ALA A 235 -30.37 -6.47 -10.85
CA ALA A 235 -31.25 -5.38 -10.44
C ALA A 235 -30.66 -4.57 -9.26
N GLU A 236 -30.15 -5.26 -8.24
CA GLU A 236 -29.49 -4.62 -7.08
C GLU A 236 -28.25 -3.83 -7.51
N LEU A 237 -27.38 -4.44 -8.32
CA LEU A 237 -26.18 -3.77 -8.82
C LEU A 237 -26.52 -2.58 -9.73
N ARG A 238 -27.59 -2.68 -10.53
CA ARG A 238 -28.07 -1.56 -11.35
C ARG A 238 -28.55 -0.39 -10.49
N ALA A 239 -29.31 -0.65 -9.43
CA ALA A 239 -29.75 0.39 -8.52
C ALA A 239 -28.56 1.14 -7.89
N VAL A 240 -27.53 0.41 -7.47
CA VAL A 240 -26.30 1.00 -6.92
C VAL A 240 -25.53 1.80 -7.98
N ALA A 241 -25.46 1.30 -9.22
CA ALA A 241 -24.78 1.97 -10.32
C ALA A 241 -25.49 3.28 -10.73
N ASP A 242 -26.82 3.26 -10.81
CA ASP A 242 -27.63 4.44 -11.12
C ASP A 242 -27.46 5.52 -10.03
N GLU A 243 -27.47 5.10 -8.76
CA GLU A 243 -27.22 6.00 -7.62
C GLU A 243 -25.81 6.62 -7.69
N THR A 244 -24.79 5.84 -8.05
CA THR A 244 -23.42 6.34 -8.29
C THR A 244 -23.42 7.47 -9.33
N VAL A 245 -24.06 7.25 -10.49
CA VAL A 245 -24.09 8.26 -11.55
C VAL A 245 -24.81 9.52 -11.07
N GLU A 246 -25.96 9.39 -10.40
CA GLU A 246 -26.71 10.53 -9.88
C GLU A 246 -25.92 11.38 -8.87
N VAL A 247 -25.22 10.72 -7.94
CA VAL A 247 -24.44 11.42 -6.92
C VAL A 247 -23.26 12.15 -7.53
N LEU A 248 -22.57 11.54 -8.49
CA LEU A 248 -21.44 12.17 -9.18
C LEU A 248 -21.87 13.34 -10.06
N LEU A 249 -23.03 13.25 -10.74
CA LEU A 249 -23.61 14.37 -11.48
C LEU A 249 -23.94 15.57 -10.56
N LYS A 250 -24.56 15.31 -9.40
CA LYS A 250 -24.85 16.36 -8.40
C LYS A 250 -23.58 17.03 -7.88
N ALA A 251 -22.51 16.24 -7.68
CA ALA A 251 -21.22 16.77 -7.25
C ALA A 251 -20.58 17.67 -8.33
N GLN A 252 -20.61 17.24 -9.60
CA GLN A 252 -20.11 18.04 -10.72
C GLN A 252 -20.88 19.36 -10.90
N ALA A 253 -22.22 19.34 -10.76
CA ALA A 253 -23.06 20.54 -10.82
C ALA A 253 -22.72 21.55 -9.73
N LYS A 254 -22.55 21.10 -8.47
CA LYS A 254 -22.13 21.97 -7.36
C LYS A 254 -20.74 22.59 -7.56
N SER A 255 -19.80 21.82 -8.12
CA SER A 255 -18.47 22.34 -8.45
C SER A 255 -18.51 23.38 -9.58
N ALA A 256 -19.38 23.21 -10.58
CA ALA A 256 -19.57 24.20 -11.63
C ALA A 256 -20.18 25.52 -11.09
N GLU A 257 -21.20 25.44 -10.23
CA GLU A 257 -21.84 26.60 -9.59
C GLU A 257 -20.86 27.41 -8.71
N THR A 258 -19.99 26.72 -7.97
CA THR A 258 -18.98 27.34 -7.11
C THR A 258 -17.89 28.06 -7.93
N THR A 259 -17.64 27.61 -9.16
CA THR A 259 -16.63 28.22 -10.05
C THR A 259 -17.18 29.48 -10.74
N THR A 260 -18.48 29.55 -11.03
CA THR A 260 -19.13 30.74 -11.62
C THR A 260 -19.31 31.91 -10.65
N SER A 261 -19.30 31.70 -9.33
CA SER A 261 -19.51 32.77 -8.33
C SER A 261 -18.22 33.49 -7.87
N GLN A 262 -17.04 33.14 -8.41
CA GLN A 262 -15.74 33.69 -7.99
C GLN A 262 -14.95 34.38 -9.11
N THR A 263 -15.63 35.07 -10.03
CA THR A 263 -14.94 35.99 -10.95
C THR A 263 -15.07 37.42 -10.40
N PRO A 264 -13.98 38.10 -9.97
CA PRO A 264 -14.06 39.51 -9.61
C PRO A 264 -14.36 40.35 -10.86
N PRO A 265 -15.07 41.49 -10.75
CA PRO A 265 -15.25 42.38 -11.90
C PRO A 265 -13.89 42.90 -12.35
N LEU A 266 -13.58 42.70 -13.64
CA LEU A 266 -12.40 43.30 -14.29
C LEU A 266 -12.52 44.83 -14.25
N PRO A 267 -11.41 45.56 -14.01
CA PRO A 267 -11.41 47.00 -14.16
C PRO A 267 -11.67 47.34 -15.63
N SER A 268 -12.53 48.33 -15.83
CA SER A 268 -12.91 48.85 -17.13
C SER A 268 -11.69 49.33 -17.92
N GLY A 269 -11.45 48.71 -19.07
CA GLY A 269 -10.66 49.30 -20.16
C GLY A 269 -9.39 48.55 -20.55
N THR A 270 -9.49 47.34 -21.10
CA THR A 270 -8.62 46.88 -22.21
C THR A 270 -9.22 45.62 -22.85
N SER A 271 -9.17 45.52 -24.19
CA SER A 271 -9.85 44.46 -24.95
C SER A 271 -9.16 43.10 -24.83
N ALA A 272 -9.94 42.02 -24.86
CA ALA A 272 -9.55 40.64 -24.61
C ALA A 272 -8.71 39.95 -25.72
N ALA A 273 -7.97 40.70 -26.54
CA ALA A 273 -7.28 40.15 -27.72
C ALA A 273 -5.75 39.92 -27.56
N ASP A 274 -5.09 40.43 -26.51
CA ASP A 274 -3.60 40.43 -26.45
C ASP A 274 -2.94 39.53 -25.38
N ALA A 275 -3.70 38.73 -24.61
CA ALA A 275 -3.14 38.01 -23.45
C ALA A 275 -2.97 36.48 -23.60
N LEU A 276 -2.96 35.92 -24.82
CA LEU A 276 -2.90 34.46 -25.04
C LEU A 276 -1.80 33.96 -26.00
N VAL A 277 -0.69 34.69 -26.11
CA VAL A 277 0.52 34.19 -26.83
C VAL A 277 1.79 34.52 -26.05
N SER A 278 2.09 33.73 -25.02
CA SER A 278 3.47 33.40 -24.59
C SER A 278 3.39 32.57 -23.31
N VAL A 279 3.53 31.24 -23.41
CA VAL A 279 4.20 30.31 -22.48
C VAL A 279 3.97 28.91 -23.06
N SER A 280 4.65 28.59 -24.16
CA SER A 280 4.86 27.19 -24.57
C SER A 280 5.87 27.14 -25.70
N ARG A 281 7.17 27.14 -25.36
CA ARG A 281 8.24 26.66 -26.27
C ARG A 281 9.57 26.34 -25.57
N ASP A 282 9.86 26.90 -24.39
CA ASP A 282 11.21 26.74 -23.81
C ASP A 282 11.45 25.50 -22.94
N VAL A 283 10.41 24.80 -22.46
CA VAL A 283 10.61 23.65 -21.54
C VAL A 283 10.98 22.34 -22.26
N ARG A 284 10.76 22.24 -23.58
CA ARG A 284 10.98 20.99 -24.33
C ARG A 284 12.40 20.81 -24.90
N ARG A 285 13.26 21.82 -24.81
CA ARG A 285 14.60 21.78 -25.43
C ARG A 285 15.72 21.33 -24.48
N GLU A 286 15.54 21.48 -23.17
CA GLU A 286 16.59 21.13 -22.19
C GLU A 286 16.58 19.66 -21.74
N LEU A 287 15.54 18.88 -22.04
CA LEU A 287 15.39 17.50 -21.56
C LEU A 287 16.00 16.41 -22.47
N ARG A 288 16.72 16.76 -23.54
CA ARG A 288 17.32 15.79 -24.49
C ARG A 288 18.84 15.69 -24.49
N ALA A 289 19.54 16.39 -23.61
CA ALA A 289 20.99 16.43 -23.61
C ALA A 289 21.58 16.09 -22.23
N ALA A 290 21.52 14.81 -21.82
CA ALA A 290 22.46 14.23 -20.85
C ALA A 290 22.16 12.73 -20.62
N MET A 291 22.70 11.86 -21.47
CA MET A 291 23.03 10.48 -21.09
C MET A 291 24.31 10.08 -21.83
N PRO A 292 25.33 9.55 -21.12
CA PRO A 292 26.25 8.61 -21.71
C PRO A 292 26.08 7.21 -21.11
N GLU A 293 26.38 6.24 -21.97
CA GLU A 293 26.35 4.79 -21.77
C GLU A 293 27.51 4.29 -20.87
N SER A 294 27.31 3.13 -20.22
CA SER A 294 28.08 1.89 -20.49
C SER A 294 28.44 1.01 -19.26
N ARG A 295 28.28 -0.31 -19.48
CA ARG A 295 29.16 -1.46 -19.12
C ARG A 295 29.20 -2.03 -17.69
N SER A 296 28.52 -3.18 -17.58
CA SER A 296 28.97 -4.51 -17.08
C SER A 296 30.28 -4.65 -16.28
N ASN A 297 30.19 -5.31 -15.12
CA ASN A 297 30.95 -6.54 -14.80
C ASN A 297 30.34 -7.31 -13.62
N GLY A 298 30.47 -8.65 -13.67
CA GLY A 298 29.79 -9.65 -12.85
C GLY A 298 30.47 -10.02 -11.51
N PRO A 299 29.99 -11.09 -10.84
CA PRO A 299 29.84 -11.11 -9.38
C PRO A 299 30.80 -12.08 -8.65
N ALA A 300 30.91 -11.87 -7.33
CA ALA A 300 31.46 -12.87 -6.40
C ALA A 300 30.40 -13.22 -5.33
N ALA A 301 30.25 -14.53 -5.11
CA ALA A 301 29.23 -15.18 -4.31
C ALA A 301 29.65 -15.40 -2.84
N ALA A 302 28.68 -15.39 -1.93
CA ALA A 302 28.63 -16.13 -0.65
C ALA A 302 27.20 -15.95 -0.09
N GLY A 303 26.43 -16.93 0.37
CA GLY A 303 26.80 -18.14 1.10
C GLY A 303 26.01 -18.11 2.41
N SER A 304 24.73 -18.50 2.36
CA SER A 304 23.80 -18.57 3.50
C SER A 304 23.86 -19.95 4.16
N LEU A 305 23.78 -19.99 5.49
CA LEU A 305 23.52 -21.20 6.27
C LEU A 305 22.61 -20.89 7.48
N LEU A 306 21.67 -21.84 7.70
CA LEU A 306 20.92 -22.19 8.93
C LEU A 306 19.45 -21.67 9.03
N PRO A 307 18.54 -22.39 9.75
CA PRO A 307 17.82 -23.55 9.22
C PRO A 307 16.31 -23.57 9.55
N ASP A 308 15.57 -24.42 8.82
CA ASP A 308 14.15 -24.71 8.98
C ASP A 308 13.76 -25.37 10.30
N GLN A 309 12.63 -24.92 10.88
CA GLN A 309 11.72 -25.76 11.67
C GLN A 309 10.25 -25.36 11.40
N PRO A 310 9.32 -26.32 11.19
CA PRO A 310 7.94 -26.06 10.77
C PRO A 310 6.99 -25.81 11.94
N PHE A 311 6.08 -24.83 11.79
CA PHE A 311 4.95 -24.60 12.69
C PHE A 311 3.70 -25.32 12.17
N ASN A 312 3.16 -26.26 12.96
CA ASN A 312 1.87 -26.91 12.74
C ASN A 312 0.73 -26.04 13.27
N VAL A 313 -0.33 -25.88 12.47
CA VAL A 313 -1.58 -25.21 12.85
C VAL A 313 -2.65 -26.26 13.15
N HIS A 314 -3.20 -26.24 14.37
CA HIS A 314 -4.40 -26.98 14.72
C HIS A 314 -5.64 -26.12 14.40
N VAL A 315 -6.53 -26.67 13.58
CA VAL A 315 -7.87 -26.13 13.30
C VAL A 315 -8.83 -26.67 14.36
N ALA A 316 -9.60 -25.79 15.01
CA ALA A 316 -10.72 -26.18 15.86
C ALA A 316 -12.04 -25.78 15.19
N ASP A 317 -12.92 -26.77 15.02
CA ASP A 317 -14.24 -26.67 14.42
C ASP A 317 -15.21 -25.80 15.21
N GLY A 318 -16.05 -25.07 14.48
CA GLY A 318 -17.16 -24.29 15.02
C GLY A 318 -18.42 -25.12 15.20
N SER A 319 -18.97 -25.12 16.41
CA SER A 319 -20.42 -25.25 16.60
C SER A 319 -20.89 -24.68 17.96
N SER A 320 -21.95 -23.87 17.86
CA SER A 320 -22.80 -23.35 18.94
C SER A 320 -22.22 -22.29 19.89
N LEU A 321 -22.70 -21.05 19.77
CA LEU A 321 -22.96 -20.17 20.93
C LEU A 321 -24.07 -19.18 20.57
N SER A 322 -25.32 -19.64 20.64
CA SER A 322 -26.48 -18.77 20.80
C SER A 322 -26.53 -18.24 22.24
N GLY A 323 -26.60 -16.91 22.39
CA GLY A 323 -27.21 -16.21 23.51
C GLY A 323 -26.83 -16.63 24.92
N ARG A 324 -25.80 -15.97 25.49
CA ARG A 324 -25.74 -15.68 26.93
C ARG A 324 -25.14 -14.30 27.13
N PHE A 325 -25.85 -13.45 27.88
CA PHE A 325 -25.31 -12.24 28.50
C PHE A 325 -23.93 -12.55 29.08
N ALA A 326 -22.89 -11.86 28.59
CA ALA A 326 -21.56 -11.96 29.15
C ALA A 326 -21.64 -11.53 30.63
N PRO A 327 -21.14 -12.34 31.58
CA PRO A 327 -21.07 -11.90 32.96
C PRO A 327 -20.15 -10.68 33.01
N ARG A 328 -20.56 -9.62 33.74
CA ARG A 328 -19.69 -8.50 34.06
C ARG A 328 -18.46 -9.05 34.80
N LEU A 329 -17.37 -9.27 34.08
CA LEU A 329 -16.08 -9.63 34.63
C LEU A 329 -15.66 -8.52 35.59
N ARG A 330 -15.08 -8.91 36.74
CA ARG A 330 -14.58 -7.99 37.76
C ARG A 330 -13.59 -6.99 37.12
N PRO A 331 -13.53 -5.73 37.59
CA PRO A 331 -12.60 -4.74 37.08
C PRO A 331 -11.16 -5.11 37.50
N GLY A 332 -10.48 -5.89 36.67
CA GLY A 332 -9.08 -6.26 36.82
C GLY A 332 -8.73 -7.42 35.88
N LEU A 333 -7.68 -7.27 35.06
CA LEU A 333 -7.13 -8.24 34.09
C LEU A 333 -7.80 -8.40 32.71
N ARG A 334 -8.18 -7.30 32.02
CA ARG A 334 -8.24 -7.33 30.55
C ARG A 334 -7.19 -6.37 29.99
N SER A 335 -6.46 -6.80 28.95
CA SER A 335 -5.54 -5.93 28.24
C SER A 335 -6.32 -4.73 27.67
N PRO A 336 -5.82 -3.49 27.86
CA PRO A 336 -6.53 -2.30 27.40
C PRO A 336 -6.65 -2.30 25.87
N ARG A 337 -7.83 -1.94 25.36
CA ARG A 337 -8.10 -1.92 23.92
C ARG A 337 -7.84 -0.54 23.34
N PHE A 338 -7.36 -0.46 22.10
CA PHE A 338 -7.19 0.83 21.42
C PHE A 338 -7.75 0.87 20.00
N ILE A 339 -8.18 2.05 19.57
CA ILE A 339 -8.41 2.38 18.16
C ILE A 339 -7.28 3.28 17.71
N GLU A 340 -6.79 3.07 16.49
CA GLU A 340 -5.85 3.99 15.86
C GLU A 340 -6.39 4.55 14.55
N LEU A 341 -6.48 5.88 14.48
CA LEU A 341 -6.79 6.62 13.26
C LEU A 341 -5.50 7.07 12.57
N TYR A 342 -5.52 7.08 11.23
CA TYR A 342 -4.36 7.45 10.40
C TYR A 342 -3.16 6.53 10.66
N ALA A 343 -3.42 5.22 10.74
CA ALA A 343 -2.47 4.23 11.24
C ALA A 343 -1.16 4.10 10.41
N GLY A 344 -1.13 4.58 9.17
CA GLY A 344 0.05 4.51 8.32
C GLY A 344 0.59 3.09 8.18
N CYS A 345 1.90 2.89 8.32
CA CYS A 345 2.49 1.55 8.28
C CYS A 345 2.32 0.73 9.58
N GLY A 346 1.55 1.22 10.56
CA GLY A 346 1.32 0.53 11.84
C GLY A 346 2.46 0.64 12.86
N ALA A 347 3.40 1.58 12.68
CA ALA A 347 4.54 1.75 13.58
C ALA A 347 4.12 2.17 15.00
N GLN A 348 3.17 3.10 15.11
CA GLN A 348 2.63 3.55 16.40
C GLN A 348 1.81 2.44 17.07
N ALA A 349 0.93 1.78 16.30
CA ALA A 349 0.22 0.58 16.76
C ALA A 349 1.15 -0.49 17.31
N LEU A 350 2.31 -0.73 16.66
CA LEU A 350 3.31 -1.68 17.14
C LEU A 350 3.89 -1.25 18.49
N GLY A 351 4.12 0.04 18.70
CA GLY A 351 4.53 0.55 20.00
C GLY A 351 3.45 0.40 21.07
N LEU A 352 2.19 0.69 20.74
CA LEU A 352 1.06 0.50 21.65
C LEU A 352 0.83 -0.98 22.01
N GLU A 353 0.99 -1.89 21.05
CA GLU A 353 0.99 -3.34 21.30
C GLU A 353 2.09 -3.73 22.29
N ARG A 354 3.32 -3.21 22.11
CA ARG A 354 4.44 -3.44 23.05
C ARG A 354 4.18 -2.87 24.44
N ALA A 355 3.41 -1.79 24.56
CA ALA A 355 2.95 -1.26 25.83
C ALA A 355 1.85 -2.11 26.51
N GLY A 356 1.34 -3.14 25.81
CA GLY A 356 0.33 -4.07 26.30
C GLY A 356 -1.10 -3.72 25.89
N PHE A 357 -1.31 -2.81 24.95
CA PHE A 357 -2.62 -2.58 24.35
C PHE A 357 -2.95 -3.63 23.29
N VAL A 358 -4.25 -3.87 23.07
CA VAL A 358 -4.75 -4.75 22.01
C VAL A 358 -5.52 -3.91 20.99
N PRO A 359 -5.20 -3.97 19.70
CA PRO A 359 -5.91 -3.20 18.70
C PRO A 359 -7.35 -3.68 18.54
N ALA A 360 -8.29 -2.78 18.75
CA ALA A 360 -9.70 -2.98 18.43
C ALA A 360 -9.97 -2.64 16.95
N LEU A 361 -9.33 -1.60 16.42
CA LEU A 361 -9.43 -1.20 15.02
C LEU A 361 -8.29 -0.25 14.64
N LEU A 362 -7.67 -0.46 13.48
CA LEU A 362 -6.78 0.49 12.83
C LEU A 362 -7.44 1.01 11.55
N VAL A 363 -7.40 2.32 11.34
CA VAL A 363 -8.00 2.98 10.17
C VAL A 363 -6.96 3.77 9.41
N ASP A 364 -6.84 3.51 8.11
CA ASP A 364 -6.09 4.33 7.17
C ASP A 364 -6.75 4.30 5.79
N ASN A 365 -6.57 5.33 4.98
CA ASN A 365 -7.18 5.42 3.64
C ASN A 365 -6.21 5.08 2.51
N LYS A 366 -4.92 4.86 2.81
CA LYS A 366 -3.89 4.53 1.83
C LYS A 366 -3.80 3.02 1.68
N PRO A 367 -4.08 2.45 0.48
CA PRO A 367 -4.05 1.00 0.27
C PRO A 367 -2.70 0.36 0.64
N ASP A 368 -1.57 0.98 0.27
CA ASP A 368 -0.25 0.47 0.60
C ASP A 368 -0.01 0.42 2.12
N ALA A 369 -0.55 1.37 2.88
CA ALA A 369 -0.44 1.40 4.34
C ALA A 369 -1.26 0.26 4.98
N CYS A 370 -2.51 0.08 4.53
CA CYS A 370 -3.37 -1.03 4.96
C CYS A 370 -2.75 -2.40 4.65
N LEU A 371 -2.14 -2.55 3.47
CA LEU A 371 -1.42 -3.77 3.07
C LEU A 371 -0.17 -4.01 3.92
N THR A 372 0.59 -2.97 4.23
CA THR A 372 1.73 -3.04 5.15
C THR A 372 1.29 -3.56 6.52
N ILE A 373 0.23 -3.02 7.11
CA ILE A 373 -0.25 -3.49 8.42
C ILE A 373 -0.66 -4.97 8.33
N SER A 374 -1.49 -5.31 7.34
CA SER A 374 -2.02 -6.68 7.17
C SER A 374 -0.92 -7.72 6.93
N ALA A 375 0.17 -7.35 6.25
CA ALA A 375 1.31 -8.24 6.00
C ALA A 375 2.13 -8.54 7.26
N ASN A 376 2.21 -7.58 8.20
CA ASN A 376 3.05 -7.71 9.40
C ASN A 376 2.27 -8.19 10.64
N ARG A 377 0.97 -7.91 10.66
CA ARG A 377 0.05 -8.25 11.74
C ARG A 377 -1.31 -8.68 11.15
N PRO A 378 -1.42 -9.91 10.61
CA PRO A 378 -2.64 -10.38 9.96
C PRO A 378 -3.87 -10.41 10.87
N ASP A 379 -3.66 -10.55 12.18
CA ASP A 379 -4.73 -10.62 13.17
C ASP A 379 -5.23 -9.23 13.64
N TRP A 380 -4.56 -8.14 13.26
CA TRP A 380 -5.01 -6.80 13.61
C TRP A 380 -6.21 -6.40 12.75
N PRO A 381 -7.32 -5.93 13.36
CA PRO A 381 -8.45 -5.44 12.58
C PRO A 381 -8.08 -4.14 11.85
N VAL A 382 -8.04 -4.17 10.52
CA VAL A 382 -7.73 -3.00 9.68
C VAL A 382 -8.94 -2.64 8.82
N LEU A 383 -9.37 -1.38 8.89
CA LEU A 383 -10.38 -0.84 8.00
C LEU A 383 -9.74 0.17 7.05
N CYS A 384 -9.63 -0.21 5.79
CA CYS A 384 -9.04 0.63 4.76
C CYS A 384 -10.08 1.62 4.20
N THR A 385 -10.29 2.74 4.89
CA THR A 385 -11.29 3.75 4.55
C THR A 385 -10.82 5.16 4.91
N ASP A 386 -11.47 6.16 4.33
CA ASP A 386 -11.34 7.54 4.78
C ASP A 386 -11.95 7.69 6.18
N VAL A 387 -11.18 8.28 7.11
CA VAL A 387 -11.63 8.56 8.47
C VAL A 387 -12.89 9.44 8.47
N LEU A 388 -13.05 10.34 7.49
CA LEU A 388 -14.28 11.13 7.32
C LEU A 388 -15.52 10.30 6.98
N SER A 389 -15.36 9.02 6.64
CA SER A 389 -16.50 8.11 6.41
C SER A 389 -16.99 7.46 7.70
N LEU A 390 -16.26 7.59 8.82
CA LEU A 390 -16.64 7.02 10.11
C LEU A 390 -17.75 7.83 10.79
N GLY A 391 -18.46 7.22 11.75
CA GLY A 391 -19.46 7.91 12.57
C GLY A 391 -20.84 8.16 11.91
N HIS A 392 -21.05 7.74 10.65
CA HIS A 392 -22.35 7.86 9.97
C HIS A 392 -23.37 6.79 10.37
N ASP A 393 -22.93 5.67 10.95
CA ASP A 393 -23.78 4.59 11.45
C ASP A 393 -23.29 4.10 12.84
N PRO A 394 -24.05 4.36 13.92
CA PRO A 394 -23.71 3.92 15.28
C PRO A 394 -23.64 2.39 15.45
N GLN A 395 -24.37 1.61 14.62
CA GLN A 395 -24.37 0.14 14.73
C GLN A 395 -23.10 -0.48 14.15
N GLN A 396 -22.49 0.16 13.14
CA GLN A 396 -21.25 -0.28 12.50
C GLN A 396 -20.09 -0.41 13.50
N TYR A 397 -20.11 0.39 14.57
CA TYR A 397 -19.04 0.48 15.57
C TYR A 397 -19.47 -0.04 16.95
N ALA A 398 -20.57 -0.80 17.05
CA ALA A 398 -21.04 -1.35 18.32
C ALA A 398 -19.99 -2.23 19.04
N HIS A 399 -19.07 -2.85 18.29
CA HIS A 399 -17.94 -3.63 18.82
C HIS A 399 -16.75 -2.77 19.29
N LEU A 400 -16.78 -1.47 19.00
CA LEU A 400 -15.82 -0.44 19.45
C LEU A 400 -16.30 0.31 20.70
N VAL A 401 -17.44 -0.07 21.26
CA VAL A 401 -17.87 0.41 22.58
C VAL A 401 -16.88 -0.08 23.63
N ASP A 402 -16.54 0.78 24.60
CA ASP A 402 -15.65 0.46 25.73
C ASP A 402 -14.17 0.26 25.33
N VAL A 403 -13.64 1.18 24.52
CA VAL A 403 -12.22 1.28 24.16
C VAL A 403 -11.47 2.12 25.20
N ASP A 404 -10.28 1.66 25.59
CA ASP A 404 -9.47 2.32 26.61
C ASP A 404 -8.67 3.50 26.01
N LEU A 405 -8.21 3.41 24.76
CA LEU A 405 -7.42 4.46 24.09
C LEU A 405 -7.89 4.73 22.66
N LEU A 406 -8.10 6.00 22.30
CA LEU A 406 -8.11 6.43 20.90
C LEU A 406 -6.77 7.10 20.59
N SER A 407 -6.01 6.54 19.66
CA SER A 407 -4.76 7.10 19.18
C SER A 407 -4.91 7.65 17.76
N ALA A 408 -4.25 8.76 17.43
CA ALA A 408 -4.24 9.30 16.09
C ALA A 408 -2.92 9.96 15.73
N GLY A 409 -2.22 9.43 14.72
CA GLY A 409 -1.08 10.08 14.07
C GLY A 409 -1.58 11.06 13.00
N MET A 410 -2.08 12.21 13.43
CA MET A 410 -2.87 13.10 12.60
C MET A 410 -2.09 13.60 11.38
N PRO A 411 -2.75 13.83 10.22
CA PRO A 411 -2.17 14.63 9.15
C PRO A 411 -1.67 15.98 9.68
N ARG A 412 -0.50 16.38 9.20
CA ARG A 412 0.22 17.55 9.71
C ARG A 412 -0.59 18.82 9.53
N LEU A 413 -0.96 19.47 10.64
CA LEU A 413 -1.69 20.73 10.58
C LEU A 413 -0.83 21.82 9.93
N LYS A 414 -1.48 22.68 9.16
CA LYS A 414 -0.86 23.86 8.54
C LYS A 414 -1.28 25.10 9.29
N ALA A 415 -0.34 26.02 9.48
CA ALA A 415 -0.64 27.35 10.02
C ALA A 415 -1.80 27.97 9.24
N ALA A 416 -2.71 28.64 9.95
CA ALA A 416 -3.85 29.28 9.32
C ALA A 416 -3.38 30.24 8.22
N SER A 417 -3.97 30.11 7.02
CA SER A 417 -3.79 31.05 5.92
C SER A 417 -5.10 31.81 5.72
N ALA A 418 -5.06 32.96 5.05
CA ALA A 418 -6.23 33.83 4.85
C ALA A 418 -7.40 33.20 4.06
N ALA A 419 -7.34 31.91 3.66
CA ALA A 419 -8.26 31.24 2.75
C ALA A 419 -9.18 30.16 3.39
N GLY A 420 -9.37 30.16 4.72
CA GLY A 420 -10.30 29.24 5.41
C GLY A 420 -9.70 27.88 5.80
N ASP A 421 -10.52 27.04 6.45
CA ASP A 421 -10.08 25.77 7.07
C ASP A 421 -9.62 24.73 6.03
N GLY A 422 -8.34 24.38 6.09
CA GLY A 422 -7.74 23.33 5.28
C GLY A 422 -8.29 21.94 5.60
N GLU A 423 -8.08 21.01 4.65
CA GLU A 423 -8.43 19.58 4.77
C GLU A 423 -7.97 18.97 6.12
N GLU A 424 -6.81 19.37 6.62
CA GLU A 424 -6.26 18.85 7.87
C GLU A 424 -7.04 19.29 9.13
N ARG A 425 -7.61 20.51 9.14
CA ARG A 425 -8.50 20.96 10.23
C ARG A 425 -9.84 20.24 10.21
N ARG A 426 -10.39 19.99 9.01
CA ARG A 426 -11.60 19.16 8.88
C ARG A 426 -11.42 17.77 9.46
N LEU A 427 -10.25 17.16 9.24
CA LEU A 427 -9.89 15.85 9.81
C LEU A 427 -9.73 15.90 11.33
N LEU A 428 -9.14 16.98 11.87
CA LEU A 428 -9.06 17.22 13.31
C LEU A 428 -10.45 17.31 13.96
N HIS A 429 -11.33 18.18 13.43
CA HIS A 429 -12.66 18.33 14.01
C HIS A 429 -13.47 17.04 13.95
N HIS A 430 -13.37 16.27 12.85
CA HIS A 430 -14.04 14.98 12.75
C HIS A 430 -13.45 13.93 13.71
N THR A 431 -12.13 13.94 13.94
CA THR A 431 -11.51 13.08 14.95
C THR A 431 -12.04 13.39 16.35
N LEU A 432 -12.24 14.67 16.67
CA LEU A 432 -12.86 15.09 17.94
C LEU A 432 -14.35 14.70 18.00
N ASP A 433 -15.09 14.73 16.88
CA ASP A 433 -16.47 14.21 16.83
C ASP A 433 -16.49 12.71 17.17
N LEU A 434 -15.54 11.93 16.64
CA LEU A 434 -15.40 10.50 16.97
C LEU A 434 -15.06 10.28 18.44
N VAL A 435 -14.22 11.13 19.04
CA VAL A 435 -13.95 11.10 20.48
C VAL A 435 -15.23 11.35 21.28
N GLU A 436 -16.04 12.34 20.89
CA GLU A 436 -17.32 12.65 21.54
C GLU A 436 -18.32 11.48 21.42
N GLN A 437 -18.30 10.75 20.32
CA GLN A 437 -19.16 9.58 20.11
C GLN A 437 -18.68 8.32 20.83
N LEU A 438 -17.38 8.01 20.74
CA LEU A 438 -16.79 6.76 21.26
C LEU A 438 -16.47 6.84 22.75
N GLN A 439 -16.23 8.04 23.27
CA GLN A 439 -15.95 8.33 24.67
C GLN A 439 -14.85 7.41 25.27
N PRO A 440 -13.66 7.30 24.64
CA PRO A 440 -12.57 6.45 25.12
C PRO A 440 -12.07 6.91 26.49
N ARG A 441 -11.36 6.06 27.24
CA ARG A 441 -10.83 6.45 28.57
C ARG A 441 -9.65 7.41 28.47
N ALA A 442 -8.83 7.26 27.44
CA ALA A 442 -7.70 8.11 27.09
C ALA A 442 -7.66 8.41 25.60
N ILE A 443 -7.01 9.51 25.25
CA ILE A 443 -6.79 9.97 23.88
C ILE A 443 -5.31 10.30 23.75
N MET A 444 -4.68 9.86 22.66
CA MET A 444 -3.32 10.24 22.27
C MET A 444 -3.32 10.79 20.85
N LEU A 445 -3.06 12.09 20.69
CA LEU A 445 -2.92 12.72 19.37
C LEU A 445 -1.46 13.12 19.14
N GLU A 446 -0.92 12.81 17.98
CA GLU A 446 0.42 13.19 17.54
C GLU A 446 0.35 14.17 16.34
N ASN A 447 1.23 15.17 16.33
CA ASN A 447 1.38 16.09 15.20
C ASN A 447 2.79 16.75 15.19
N LEU A 448 2.99 17.76 14.32
CA LEU A 448 4.18 18.60 14.28
C LEU A 448 4.46 19.30 15.63
N PRO A 449 5.73 19.53 16.01
CA PRO A 449 6.10 20.28 17.22
C PRO A 449 5.41 21.65 17.32
N ASP A 450 5.31 22.34 16.19
CA ASP A 450 4.76 23.69 16.09
C ASP A 450 3.33 23.81 16.64
N LEU A 451 2.54 22.73 16.64
CA LEU A 451 1.20 22.74 17.25
C LEU A 451 1.27 23.12 18.74
N VAL A 452 2.34 22.74 19.45
CA VAL A 452 2.58 23.09 20.85
C VAL A 452 3.48 24.33 20.98
N GLU A 453 4.45 24.51 20.09
CA GLU A 453 5.48 25.55 20.27
C GLU A 453 5.14 26.90 19.63
N SER A 454 4.33 26.92 18.57
CA SER A 454 4.08 28.11 17.77
C SER A 454 2.75 28.78 18.11
N ASP A 455 2.77 30.11 18.19
CA ASP A 455 1.58 30.94 18.37
C ASP A 455 0.60 30.85 17.20
N ALA A 456 1.06 30.44 16.02
CA ALA A 456 0.21 30.25 14.85
C ALA A 456 -0.88 29.18 15.03
N PHE A 457 -0.76 28.31 16.03
CA PHE A 457 -1.72 27.25 16.37
C PHE A 457 -2.42 27.49 17.72
N ARG A 458 -2.44 28.74 18.20
CA ARG A 458 -3.14 29.10 19.45
C ARG A 458 -4.63 28.76 19.41
N ASP A 459 -5.29 29.09 18.30
CA ASP A 459 -6.73 28.85 18.14
C ASP A 459 -7.02 27.34 18.05
N ASP A 460 -6.22 26.59 17.29
CA ASP A 460 -6.33 25.13 17.20
C ASP A 460 -6.18 24.46 18.59
N ARG A 461 -5.18 24.88 19.39
CA ARG A 461 -5.00 24.40 20.77
C ARG A 461 -6.19 24.72 21.67
N THR A 462 -6.75 25.92 21.52
CA THR A 462 -7.88 26.38 22.32
C THR A 462 -9.13 25.56 22.00
N ASP A 463 -9.45 25.38 20.71
CA ASP A 463 -10.59 24.55 20.27
C ASP A 463 -10.47 23.10 20.76
N ILE A 464 -9.30 22.46 20.57
CA ILE A 464 -9.06 21.09 21.04
C ILE A 464 -9.27 21.00 22.56
N ALA A 465 -8.67 21.91 23.34
CA ALA A 465 -8.77 21.89 24.79
C ALA A 465 -10.21 22.09 25.27
N GLU A 466 -10.95 23.04 24.69
CA GLU A 466 -12.34 23.34 25.07
C GLU A 466 -13.29 22.20 24.69
N ARG A 467 -13.14 21.58 23.52
CA ARG A 467 -13.94 20.43 23.11
C ARG A 467 -13.70 19.22 24.00
N LEU A 468 -12.44 18.89 24.25
CA LEU A 468 -12.09 17.77 25.12
C LEU A 468 -12.52 18.01 26.58
N ALA A 469 -12.38 19.23 27.10
CA ALA A 469 -12.89 19.59 28.42
C ALA A 469 -14.41 19.44 28.52
N ARG A 470 -15.16 19.89 27.51
CA ARG A 470 -16.63 19.69 27.44
C ARG A 470 -17.01 18.21 27.40
N ALA A 471 -16.18 17.35 26.80
CA ALA A 471 -16.36 15.90 26.77
C ALA A 471 -15.85 15.18 28.04
N GLY A 472 -15.39 15.92 29.05
CA GLY A 472 -14.96 15.40 30.35
C GLY A 472 -13.50 14.93 30.42
N TYR A 473 -12.64 15.41 29.53
CA TYR A 473 -11.22 15.08 29.51
C TYR A 473 -10.36 16.23 30.01
N SER A 474 -9.26 15.89 30.69
CA SER A 474 -8.18 16.82 30.99
C SER A 474 -6.98 16.58 30.09
N CYS A 475 -6.61 17.61 29.33
CA CYS A 475 -5.55 17.54 28.32
C CYS A 475 -4.20 17.94 28.90
N ARG A 476 -3.15 17.21 28.50
CA ARG A 476 -1.75 17.56 28.70
C ARG A 476 -1.04 17.58 27.37
N TRP A 477 -0.12 18.52 27.24
CA TRP A 477 0.59 18.81 26.00
C TRP A 477 2.09 18.73 26.25
N THR A 478 2.83 18.15 25.33
CA THR A 478 4.29 18.20 25.33
C THR A 478 4.84 18.06 23.92
N VAL A 479 6.14 18.30 23.77
CA VAL A 479 6.91 17.89 22.59
C VAL A 479 7.88 16.81 23.02
N VAL A 480 7.82 15.64 22.37
CA VAL A 480 8.74 14.53 22.60
C VAL A 480 9.76 14.47 21.47
N ASN A 481 11.00 14.07 21.77
CA ASN A 481 11.99 13.73 20.77
C ASN A 481 12.20 12.22 20.73
N ALA A 482 12.12 11.62 19.54
CA ALA A 482 12.35 10.18 19.38
C ALA A 482 13.73 9.72 19.89
N ALA A 483 14.73 10.60 19.80
CA ALA A 483 16.07 10.38 20.35
C ALA A 483 16.07 10.08 21.86
N ASP A 484 15.11 10.63 22.61
CA ASP A 484 14.99 10.41 24.06
C ASP A 484 14.47 8.99 24.39
N PHE A 485 14.01 8.23 23.38
CA PHE A 485 13.43 6.89 23.51
C PHE A 485 14.18 5.86 22.65
N GLY A 486 15.50 6.00 22.54
CA GLY A 486 16.36 5.01 21.88
C GLY A 486 16.30 4.98 20.35
N VAL A 487 15.72 5.99 19.70
CA VAL A 487 15.65 6.08 18.23
C VAL A 487 16.85 6.88 17.71
N ALA A 488 17.53 6.39 16.66
CA ALA A 488 18.70 7.05 16.07
C ALA A 488 18.36 8.29 15.22
N GLN A 489 17.40 9.09 15.69
CA GLN A 489 16.87 10.24 14.96
C GLN A 489 16.40 11.35 15.88
N ASN A 490 16.83 12.58 15.59
CA ASN A 490 16.24 13.79 16.12
C ASN A 490 14.92 14.06 15.39
N ARG A 491 13.83 13.50 15.92
CA ARG A 491 12.46 13.66 15.43
C ARG A 491 11.59 14.13 16.58
N ARG A 492 11.30 15.42 16.55
CA ARG A 492 10.40 16.07 17.50
C ARG A 492 8.97 15.99 17.00
N SER A 493 8.04 15.68 17.89
CA SER A 493 6.60 15.64 17.62
C SER A 493 5.83 16.23 18.80
N SER A 494 4.75 16.96 18.53
CA SER A 494 3.80 17.32 19.58
C SER A 494 2.95 16.10 19.94
N VAL A 495 2.69 15.95 21.23
CA VAL A 495 1.84 14.89 21.77
C VAL A 495 0.82 15.50 22.71
N ILE A 496 -0.43 15.14 22.49
CA ILE A 496 -1.58 15.52 23.32
C ILE A 496 -2.09 14.25 23.97
N VAL A 497 -2.05 14.19 25.30
CA VAL A 497 -2.69 13.12 26.07
C VAL A 497 -3.86 13.71 26.81
N ALA A 498 -5.06 13.18 26.60
CA ALA A 498 -6.25 13.58 27.32
C ALA A 498 -6.88 12.38 28.02
N LEU A 499 -7.13 12.51 29.32
CA LEU A 499 -7.68 11.44 30.16
C LEU A 499 -9.00 11.89 30.77
N ARG A 500 -9.95 10.96 30.87
CA ARG A 500 -11.21 11.20 31.58
C ARG A 500 -10.99 11.15 33.10
N GLU A 501 -11.52 12.10 33.84
CA GLU A 501 -11.49 12.03 35.31
C GLU A 501 -12.36 10.86 35.83
N PRO A 502 -11.98 10.16 36.93
CA PRO A 502 -10.87 10.42 37.84
C PRO A 502 -9.62 9.55 37.55
N HIS A 503 -9.29 9.26 36.28
CA HIS A 503 -8.13 8.42 35.96
C HIS A 503 -6.83 9.02 36.55
N GLY A 504 -5.91 8.13 36.98
CA GLY A 504 -4.80 8.47 37.87
C GLY A 504 -3.84 9.54 37.33
N ALA A 505 -2.96 10.05 38.19
CA ALA A 505 -2.01 11.10 37.83
C ALA A 505 -1.06 10.64 36.71
N PHE A 506 -1.37 11.03 35.47
CA PHE A 506 -0.47 10.81 34.33
C PHE A 506 0.83 11.61 34.49
N ALA A 507 1.94 10.93 34.26
CA ALA A 507 3.27 11.50 34.15
C ALA A 507 3.81 11.21 32.75
N TRP A 508 4.49 12.19 32.15
CA TRP A 508 5.18 11.97 30.89
C TRP A 508 6.29 10.92 31.09
N PRO A 509 6.55 10.06 30.09
CA PRO A 509 7.66 9.13 30.18
C PRO A 509 8.98 9.90 30.21
N GLU A 510 9.89 9.47 31.06
CA GLU A 510 11.23 10.05 31.15
C GLU A 510 12.13 9.53 30.02
N PRO A 511 13.10 10.33 29.55
CA PRO A 511 14.11 9.89 28.59
C PRO A 511 14.89 8.65 29.05
N GLU A 512 15.30 7.81 28.10
CA GLU A 512 16.18 6.68 28.36
C GLU A 512 17.58 7.13 28.76
N LEU A 513 18.04 6.67 29.94
CA LEU A 513 19.36 7.04 30.49
C LEU A 513 20.55 6.62 29.61
N ALA A 514 20.39 5.57 28.81
CA ALA A 514 21.44 5.06 27.93
C ALA A 514 21.72 6.00 26.73
N GLY A 515 20.79 6.91 26.42
CA GLY A 515 20.83 7.75 25.24
C GLY A 515 20.55 6.98 23.94
N PRO A 516 20.30 7.69 22.83
CA PRO A 516 20.01 7.05 21.55
C PRO A 516 21.28 6.46 20.90
N PRO A 517 21.15 5.38 20.12
CA PRO A 517 22.22 4.94 19.26
C PRO A 517 22.47 5.95 18.13
N THR A 518 23.70 5.98 17.62
CA THR A 518 24.07 6.81 16.46
C THR A 518 23.59 6.18 15.15
N VAL A 519 23.54 6.96 14.07
CA VAL A 519 23.22 6.43 12.74
C VAL A 519 24.23 5.36 12.32
N GLY A 520 25.52 5.57 12.60
CA GLY A 520 26.58 4.61 12.32
C GLY A 520 26.43 3.31 13.11
N GLN A 521 25.99 3.37 14.38
CA GLN A 521 25.71 2.17 15.17
C GLN A 521 24.53 1.38 14.59
N VAL A 522 23.44 2.06 14.20
CA VAL A 522 22.25 1.40 13.65
C VAL A 522 22.50 0.83 12.25
N LEU A 523 23.20 1.57 11.39
CA LEU A 523 23.34 1.22 9.97
C LEU A 523 24.64 0.52 9.61
N GLY A 524 25.67 0.59 10.45
CA GLY A 524 26.99 -0.01 10.20
C GLY A 524 26.93 -1.46 9.72
N PRO A 525 26.18 -2.36 10.39
CA PRO A 525 26.03 -3.74 9.93
C PRO A 525 25.46 -3.86 8.51
N SER A 526 24.42 -3.07 8.20
CA SER A 526 23.80 -3.06 6.87
C SER A 526 24.73 -2.48 5.80
N MET A 527 25.47 -1.42 6.13
CA MET A 527 26.44 -0.80 5.22
C MET A 527 27.62 -1.73 4.89
N ALA A 528 28.02 -2.59 5.84
CA ALA A 528 29.08 -3.58 5.62
C ALA A 528 28.61 -4.86 4.92
N SER A 529 27.30 -5.09 4.81
CA SER A 529 26.73 -6.39 4.45
C SER A 529 27.07 -6.89 3.03
N ARG A 530 27.43 -5.99 2.12
CA ARG A 530 27.87 -6.32 0.75
C ARG A 530 29.37 -6.12 0.53
N GLY A 531 30.16 -6.04 1.61
CA GLY A 531 31.62 -6.00 1.52
C GLY A 531 32.24 -4.62 1.31
N TRP A 532 31.50 -3.53 1.53
CA TRP A 532 32.05 -2.18 1.43
C TRP A 532 33.18 -1.95 2.45
N ILE A 533 34.39 -1.74 1.94
CA ILE A 533 35.62 -1.58 2.74
C ILE A 533 35.60 -0.32 3.63
N GLY A 534 34.84 0.71 3.23
CA GLY A 534 34.70 1.97 3.98
C GLY A 534 33.68 1.93 5.11
N ALA A 535 32.89 0.86 5.23
CA ALA A 535 31.71 0.82 6.11
C ALA A 535 32.04 1.08 7.59
N ALA A 536 33.13 0.50 8.11
CA ALA A 536 33.54 0.69 9.51
C ALA A 536 33.99 2.14 9.79
N GLN A 537 34.75 2.72 8.86
CA GLN A 537 35.19 4.12 8.94
C GLN A 537 33.99 5.07 8.84
N TRP A 538 33.08 4.82 7.91
CA TRP A 538 31.83 5.58 7.77
C TRP A 538 30.98 5.50 9.04
N ALA A 539 30.79 4.31 9.62
CA ALA A 539 30.00 4.13 10.82
C ALA A 539 30.60 4.90 12.02
N ALA A 540 31.92 4.97 12.12
CA ALA A 540 32.61 5.77 13.13
C ALA A 540 32.46 7.29 12.91
N GLN A 541 32.15 7.74 11.68
CA GLN A 541 31.91 9.16 11.35
C GLN A 541 30.43 9.55 11.41
N ALA A 542 29.51 8.61 11.22
CA ALA A 542 28.08 8.78 11.43
C ALA A 542 27.74 8.65 12.94
N ASP A 543 28.46 9.41 13.77
CA ASP A 543 28.62 9.27 15.22
C ASP A 543 27.55 10.00 16.06
N ARG A 544 26.44 10.40 15.45
CA ARG A 544 25.33 11.06 16.12
C ARG A 544 23.99 10.61 15.54
N VAL A 545 22.90 11.03 16.18
CA VAL A 545 21.54 10.77 15.69
C VAL A 545 21.28 11.48 14.36
N GLY A 546 20.43 10.85 13.54
CA GLY A 546 20.05 11.37 12.23
C GLY A 546 19.11 12.57 12.32
N PRO A 547 19.08 13.46 11.31
CA PRO A 547 17.98 14.40 11.13
C PRO A 547 16.64 13.67 10.93
N ALA A 548 15.52 14.34 11.19
CA ALA A 548 14.20 13.79 10.89
C ALA A 548 14.07 13.37 9.42
N LEU A 549 13.59 12.15 9.18
CA LEU A 549 13.23 11.68 7.84
C LEU A 549 11.96 12.40 7.36
N VAL A 550 11.93 12.79 6.09
CA VAL A 550 10.84 13.57 5.51
C VAL A 550 10.19 12.76 4.39
N GLY A 551 9.00 12.20 4.65
CA GLY A 551 8.27 11.35 3.70
C GLY A 551 7.64 12.08 2.50
N GLY A 552 7.65 13.42 2.50
CA GLY A 552 7.06 14.24 1.45
C GLY A 552 5.53 14.21 1.40
N SER A 553 4.93 15.03 0.55
CA SER A 553 3.46 15.05 0.40
C SER A 553 2.97 13.95 -0.55
N ASP A 554 1.66 13.71 -0.57
CA ASP A 554 1.04 12.79 -1.52
C ASP A 554 1.04 13.34 -2.96
N ARG A 555 1.18 14.66 -3.13
CA ARG A 555 1.11 15.35 -4.44
C ARG A 555 2.48 15.75 -4.99
N ARG A 556 3.52 15.78 -4.16
CA ARG A 556 4.90 16.23 -4.49
C ARG A 556 5.90 15.56 -3.56
N GLY A 557 7.05 15.16 -4.11
CA GLY A 557 8.17 14.55 -3.38
C GLY A 557 8.52 13.16 -3.90
N GLY A 558 9.82 12.89 -4.07
CA GLY A 558 10.36 11.58 -4.41
C GLY A 558 10.91 10.86 -3.18
N ALA A 559 11.50 9.68 -3.38
CA ALA A 559 12.25 8.99 -2.34
C ALA A 559 13.60 9.70 -2.12
N ASP A 560 13.61 10.78 -1.34
CA ASP A 560 14.80 11.54 -0.94
C ASP A 560 14.71 11.98 0.53
N LEU A 561 15.80 12.53 1.10
CA LEU A 561 15.84 12.87 2.53
C LEU A 561 15.26 14.26 2.85
N GLY A 562 14.38 14.80 2.00
CA GLY A 562 13.62 16.02 2.24
C GLY A 562 14.22 17.29 1.59
N PRO A 563 13.87 18.49 2.08
CA PRO A 563 14.35 19.74 1.50
C PRO A 563 15.88 19.92 1.65
N THR A 564 16.45 20.91 0.95
CA THR A 564 17.90 21.18 0.93
C THR A 564 18.54 21.25 2.32
N GLY A 565 17.84 21.81 3.32
CA GLY A 565 18.31 21.85 4.71
C GLY A 565 18.49 20.45 5.32
N SER A 566 17.50 19.57 5.14
CA SER A 566 17.58 18.17 5.59
C SER A 566 18.68 17.42 4.86
N LYS A 567 18.82 17.58 3.54
CA LYS A 567 19.91 16.95 2.77
C LYS A 567 21.29 17.38 3.26
N LYS A 568 21.49 18.67 3.58
CA LYS A 568 22.75 19.16 4.17
C LYS A 568 23.02 18.56 5.55
N ALA A 569 21.99 18.40 6.38
CA ALA A 569 22.14 17.79 7.69
C ALA A 569 22.53 16.30 7.60
N TRP A 570 21.98 15.57 6.64
CA TRP A 570 22.38 14.19 6.32
C TRP A 570 23.78 14.10 5.71
N ALA A 571 24.17 15.04 4.84
CA ALA A 571 25.53 15.09 4.28
C ALA A 571 26.60 15.22 5.37
N ALA A 572 26.28 15.89 6.49
CA ALA A 572 27.18 15.99 7.63
C ALA A 572 27.39 14.65 8.36
N LEU A 573 26.54 13.64 8.10
CA LEU A 573 26.69 12.24 8.52
C LEU A 573 27.27 11.36 7.41
N ARG A 574 27.85 11.97 6.35
CA ARG A 574 28.31 11.26 5.16
C ARG A 574 27.19 10.44 4.51
N VAL A 575 25.98 10.99 4.46
CA VAL A 575 24.85 10.38 3.75
C VAL A 575 24.37 11.34 2.66
N ASP A 576 24.29 10.86 1.43
CA ASP A 576 23.69 11.62 0.34
C ASP A 576 22.16 11.55 0.43
N GLY A 577 21.55 12.70 0.69
CA GLY A 577 20.10 12.84 0.83
C GLY A 577 19.35 13.13 -0.48
N GLY A 578 20.03 13.11 -1.62
CA GLY A 578 19.48 13.44 -2.94
C GLY A 578 18.48 12.42 -3.47
N SER A 579 18.61 11.16 -3.07
CA SER A 579 17.73 10.05 -3.43
C SER A 579 17.87 8.89 -2.42
N LEU A 580 17.06 7.84 -2.57
CA LEU A 580 17.25 6.55 -1.91
C LEU A 580 17.64 5.46 -2.90
N TRP A 581 18.61 4.65 -2.51
CA TRP A 581 19.06 3.49 -3.27
C TRP A 581 18.19 2.27 -3.04
N ASP A 582 18.26 1.33 -3.98
CA ASP A 582 17.66 0.01 -3.86
C ASP A 582 18.53 -0.92 -3.00
N ASP A 583 19.84 -0.73 -3.04
CA ASP A 583 20.84 -1.55 -2.36
C ASP A 583 21.82 -0.70 -1.54
N VAL A 584 22.44 -1.35 -0.55
CA VAL A 584 23.57 -0.80 0.21
C VAL A 584 24.88 -0.86 -0.61
N PRO A 585 25.91 -0.07 -0.25
CA PRO A 585 27.23 -0.14 -0.88
C PRO A 585 27.83 -1.55 -0.91
N ASP A 586 28.44 -1.93 -2.03
CA ASP A 586 29.20 -3.19 -2.17
C ASP A 586 30.73 -2.97 -2.14
N SER A 587 31.48 -4.03 -2.42
CA SER A 587 32.95 -4.01 -2.40
C SER A 587 33.60 -3.04 -3.39
N ASP A 588 32.89 -2.67 -4.47
CA ASP A 588 33.40 -1.76 -5.50
C ASP A 588 33.11 -0.29 -5.14
N PHE A 589 32.28 -0.03 -4.12
CA PHE A 589 32.00 1.32 -3.67
C PHE A 589 33.24 1.97 -3.00
N PRO A 590 33.60 3.22 -3.35
CA PRO A 590 34.79 3.88 -2.82
C PRO A 590 34.84 3.89 -1.28
N ALA A 591 36.03 3.67 -0.70
CA ALA A 591 36.21 3.62 0.75
C ALA A 591 35.80 4.94 1.45
N ASP A 592 36.02 6.06 0.79
CA ASP A 592 35.65 7.42 1.23
C ASP A 592 34.34 7.92 0.57
N GLY A 593 33.61 7.03 -0.11
CA GLY A 593 32.35 7.33 -0.78
C GLY A 593 31.26 7.77 0.19
N THR A 594 30.33 8.59 -0.30
CA THR A 594 29.16 9.05 0.46
C THR A 594 27.93 8.24 0.01
N PRO A 595 27.46 7.25 0.80
CA PRO A 595 26.33 6.41 0.40
C PRO A 595 25.00 7.14 0.49
N HIS A 596 24.01 6.66 -0.29
CA HIS A 596 22.60 6.96 -0.03
C HIS A 596 22.01 5.91 0.91
N LEU A 597 20.92 6.26 1.59
CA LEU A 597 20.15 5.28 2.36
C LEU A 597 19.28 4.43 1.45
N THR A 598 18.98 3.20 1.89
CA THR A 598 17.84 2.44 1.39
C THR A 598 16.58 2.73 2.20
N VAL A 599 15.41 2.32 1.69
CA VAL A 599 14.15 2.44 2.45
C VAL A 599 14.20 1.62 3.75
N ASP A 600 14.87 0.47 3.74
CA ASP A 600 14.93 -0.42 4.90
C ASP A 600 15.90 0.15 5.95
N GLN A 601 16.97 0.82 5.54
CA GLN A 601 17.82 1.59 6.46
C GLN A 601 17.06 2.78 7.06
N ALA A 602 16.24 3.47 6.27
CA ALA A 602 15.36 4.53 6.78
C ALA A 602 14.36 3.98 7.82
N ALA A 603 13.82 2.78 7.59
CA ALA A 603 12.95 2.10 8.55
C ALA A 603 13.71 1.71 9.84
N ALA A 604 14.93 1.19 9.71
CA ALA A 604 15.81 0.85 10.84
C ALA A 604 16.15 2.08 11.70
N ILE A 605 16.40 3.24 11.09
CA ILE A 605 16.60 4.51 11.82
C ILE A 605 15.38 4.87 12.69
N GLN A 606 14.16 4.54 12.25
CA GLN A 606 12.94 4.72 13.04
C GLN A 606 12.64 3.55 14.00
N ALA A 607 13.57 2.62 14.17
CA ALA A 607 13.41 1.43 15.00
C ALA A 607 12.22 0.53 14.60
N LEU A 608 11.85 0.53 13.31
CA LEU A 608 10.99 -0.52 12.76
C LEU A 608 11.74 -1.86 12.77
N PRO A 609 11.07 -2.98 13.07
CA PRO A 609 11.68 -4.30 12.98
C PRO A 609 12.24 -4.58 11.58
N VAL A 610 13.37 -5.28 11.50
CA VAL A 610 14.01 -5.65 10.22
C VAL A 610 13.08 -6.49 9.32
N ASN A 611 12.18 -7.26 9.93
CA ASN A 611 11.18 -8.05 9.22
C ASN A 611 9.87 -7.30 8.96
N TRP A 612 9.79 -5.98 9.23
CA TRP A 612 8.59 -5.19 8.96
C TRP A 612 8.45 -4.89 7.46
N MET A 613 7.60 -5.64 6.79
CA MET A 613 7.42 -5.59 5.33
C MET A 613 6.60 -4.38 4.89
N LEU A 614 7.22 -3.43 4.20
CA LEU A 614 6.56 -2.23 3.65
C LEU A 614 6.02 -2.51 2.23
N SER A 615 4.73 -2.32 2.02
CA SER A 615 4.06 -2.47 0.73
C SER A 615 4.16 -1.21 -0.15
N GLY A 616 4.10 -1.39 -1.48
CA GLY A 616 4.12 -0.31 -2.47
C GLY A 616 5.49 -0.08 -3.11
N GLY A 617 5.56 0.87 -4.05
CA GLY A 617 6.82 1.27 -4.69
C GLY A 617 7.74 2.06 -3.75
N LYS A 618 9.01 2.27 -4.13
CA LYS A 618 10.05 2.94 -3.33
C LYS A 618 9.56 4.22 -2.62
N THR A 619 8.96 5.14 -3.37
CA THR A 619 8.42 6.39 -2.82
C THR A 619 7.29 6.17 -1.82
N SER A 620 6.40 5.20 -2.07
CA SER A 620 5.29 4.88 -1.15
C SER A 620 5.79 4.28 0.15
N ARG A 621 6.71 3.31 0.07
CA ARG A 621 7.34 2.69 1.24
C ARG A 621 8.11 3.71 2.07
N TYR A 622 8.91 4.57 1.43
CA TYR A 622 9.65 5.61 2.13
C TYR A 622 8.73 6.65 2.78
N ARG A 623 7.64 7.05 2.11
CA ARG A 623 6.66 7.98 2.69
C ARG A 623 6.03 7.40 3.96
N GLN A 624 5.67 6.13 3.93
CA GLN A 624 5.15 5.42 5.11
C GLN A 624 6.14 5.52 6.29
N VAL A 625 7.42 5.25 6.05
CA VAL A 625 8.47 5.42 7.07
C VAL A 625 8.57 6.88 7.51
N GLY A 626 8.75 7.83 6.60
CA GLY A 626 8.91 9.25 6.95
C GLY A 626 7.74 9.86 7.72
N HIS A 627 6.53 9.33 7.57
CA HIS A 627 5.34 9.78 8.30
C HIS A 627 5.10 9.04 9.61
N ALA A 628 5.66 7.85 9.81
CA ALA A 628 5.44 7.04 11.00
C ALA A 628 5.91 7.72 12.30
N THR A 629 5.17 7.47 13.38
CA THR A 629 5.65 7.66 14.75
C THR A 629 6.50 6.45 15.14
N PRO A 630 7.76 6.63 15.58
CA PRO A 630 8.62 5.52 15.93
C PRO A 630 8.03 4.61 17.02
N PRO A 631 8.10 3.26 16.88
CA PRO A 631 7.53 2.34 17.86
C PRO A 631 8.02 2.54 19.30
N PRO A 632 9.31 2.86 19.58
CA PRO A 632 9.77 3.11 20.95
C PRO A 632 9.07 4.28 21.65
N VAL A 633 8.83 5.38 20.91
CA VAL A 633 8.09 6.55 21.42
C VAL A 633 6.66 6.17 21.81
N ALA A 634 5.97 5.47 20.90
CA ALA A 634 4.61 4.99 21.15
C ALA A 634 4.56 3.95 22.29
N THR A 635 5.62 3.15 22.48
CA THR A 635 5.73 2.21 23.61
C THR A 635 5.82 2.96 24.94
N ALA A 636 6.68 3.98 25.03
CA ALA A 636 6.87 4.76 26.24
C ALA A 636 5.60 5.56 26.62
N LEU A 637 4.98 6.24 25.64
CA LEU A 637 3.72 6.96 25.82
C LEU A 637 2.58 6.01 26.19
N GLY A 638 2.46 4.88 25.50
CA GLY A 638 1.48 3.84 25.81
C GLY A 638 1.64 3.32 27.24
N GLY A 639 2.87 3.06 27.68
CA GLY A 639 3.14 2.63 29.07
C GLY A 639 2.66 3.65 30.10
N ALA A 640 2.95 4.94 29.87
CA ALA A 640 2.51 6.03 30.75
C ALA A 640 0.97 6.17 30.79
N ILE A 641 0.30 6.09 29.63
CA ILE A 641 -1.17 6.15 29.53
C ILE A 641 -1.78 4.94 30.25
N ARG A 642 -1.26 3.74 29.98
CA ARG A 642 -1.74 2.49 30.60
C ARG A 642 -1.61 2.53 32.12
N ALA A 643 -0.49 3.04 32.65
CA ALA A 643 -0.30 3.22 34.08
C ALA A 643 -1.35 4.18 34.68
N ALA A 644 -1.63 5.31 34.01
CA ALA A 644 -2.67 6.25 34.44
C ALA A 644 -4.09 5.65 34.41
N LEU A 645 -4.35 4.72 33.49
CA LEU A 645 -5.61 3.96 33.41
C LEU A 645 -5.73 2.84 34.46
N GLY A 646 -4.67 2.54 35.21
CA GLY A 646 -4.63 1.46 36.21
C GLY A 646 -4.71 0.05 35.60
N ARG A 647 -4.03 -0.18 34.47
CA ARG A 647 -4.12 -1.42 33.66
C ARG A 647 -2.77 -2.12 33.46
#